data_AF-A0A924Y9A4-F1
#
_entry.id   AF-A0A924Y9A4-F1
#
_cell.length_a   1.000
_cell.length_b   1.000
_cell.length_c   1.000
_cell.angle_alpha   90.00
_cell.angle_beta   90.00
_cell.angle_gamma   90.00
#
_symmetry.space_group_name_H-M   'P 1'
#
loop_
_entity.id
_entity.type
_entity.pdbx_description
1 polymer ?
#
loop_
_entity_poly.entity_id
_entity_poly.type
_entity_poly.pdbx_seq_one_letter_code
_entity_poly.pdbx_strand_id
1 'polypeptide(L)'
;PTAATVRGLLRRARIRIEIAGDNDDIDEAIDILAEALALNPRDEDVVSLLQEAAARSEQAAQRVTDLFTRHSVKQPSTLPPPPAPDRSIVPAERATGVYPTSSGYPAPESEIRQDVPGRRLPGQGPMYGGADIDDTLSELTQAYYSGDYQQTIDFANRVLAQQPGNPTALEYRQKAEDNLIRGVVPDHRIPFDARVSYNRANSLVRAGNYDEAERLYREARDLAERSGILSWKDAEQALLDIQDLALARELINEGDRFMAADNWSEALRKYEGSLRVVPNDPQAEERIDTLRRVQQDADQAAVQLNMLSGSLADQAAQLQAVLGILTRLRHKLPNSQRLAQLLADANNRLNGIKVQISDQVQSALARTSSATSLEERLELTNQALHLLELGVELDPSDAKMSDLLLQSRAATSDMQRARQVIERAAALVLQNFDSELAQARSMLIGLRDFAQDSRYRTVVNDLMTRYLERAEEALDDGNTAEAELWYQTLREEPFNILGRRAELGRVEQEVRRLRRRRRSYIVTFLAIIVIIGGIGALLTRSQWQPVLFPPPTATPTYTPTSSETPTPSNTPTPSETPLPSGTPTWTPTPSDTYTPSPTVTPSFTVTASLTPTATNTATHTPTITPTFTPSETPSVTPSPTITPTQPILCRVIVSNVDNVEAVNVRTQPTVNAPRIGTIPQRVGMDVLRQERGPTDGRVWYFVTASFEGAEIRGWVRADTVSADGTQCPNLP
;
A
#
# COMPACT_ATOMS: atom_id res chain seq x y z
N PRO A 1 34.67 10.91 -43.97
CA PRO A 1 34.59 11.06 -42.50
C PRO A 1 33.73 12.24 -41.99
N THR A 2 33.86 13.45 -42.54
CA THR A 2 33.20 14.67 -42.01
C THR A 2 31.68 14.71 -42.22
N ALA A 3 31.18 14.16 -43.33
CA ALA A 3 29.75 14.26 -43.69
C ALA A 3 28.81 13.50 -42.73
N ALA A 4 29.18 12.31 -42.24
CA ALA A 4 28.35 11.56 -41.30
C ALA A 4 28.31 12.22 -39.91
N THR A 5 29.45 12.75 -39.45
CA THR A 5 29.54 13.48 -38.18
C THR A 5 28.75 14.79 -38.23
N VAL A 6 28.84 15.55 -39.32
CA VAL A 6 28.05 16.78 -39.50
C VAL A 6 26.55 16.47 -39.55
N ARG A 7 26.12 15.39 -40.22
CA ARG A 7 24.70 14.95 -40.20
C ARG A 7 24.20 14.57 -38.81
N GLY A 8 25.01 13.90 -38.00
CA GLY A 8 24.68 13.58 -36.61
C GLY A 8 24.49 14.84 -35.75
N LEU A 9 25.42 15.80 -35.85
CA LEU A 9 25.34 17.09 -35.17
C LEU A 9 24.12 17.91 -35.61
N LEU A 10 23.84 17.96 -36.91
CA LEU A 10 22.66 18.62 -37.47
C LEU A 10 21.35 18.04 -36.93
N ARG A 11 21.25 16.70 -36.86
CA ARG A 11 20.07 16.02 -36.33
C ARG A 11 19.89 16.31 -34.84
N ARG A 12 20.96 16.23 -34.05
CA ARG A 12 20.94 16.55 -32.61
C ARG A 12 20.52 18.00 -32.36
N ALA A 13 21.10 18.95 -33.09
CA ALA A 13 20.76 20.36 -32.98
C ALA A 13 19.30 20.64 -33.37
N ARG A 14 18.81 20.04 -34.47
CA ARG A 14 17.42 20.18 -34.90
C ARG A 14 16.44 19.70 -33.82
N ILE A 15 16.70 18.52 -33.25
CA ILE A 15 15.83 17.98 -32.19
C ILE A 15 15.85 18.90 -30.97
N ARG A 16 17.02 19.40 -30.54
CA ARG A 16 17.13 20.38 -29.44
C ARG A 16 16.35 21.67 -29.72
N ILE A 17 16.43 22.22 -30.94
CA ILE A 17 15.64 23.41 -31.33
C ILE A 17 14.13 23.14 -31.32
N GLU A 18 13.70 21.95 -31.77
CA GLU A 18 12.28 21.57 -31.80
C GLU A 18 11.67 21.34 -30.40
N ILE A 19 12.47 20.84 -29.45
CA ILE A 19 12.04 20.58 -28.07
C ILE A 19 12.40 21.70 -27.10
N ALA A 20 13.05 22.77 -27.58
CA ALA A 20 13.54 23.85 -26.74
C ALA A 20 12.41 24.49 -25.93
N GLY A 21 12.54 24.42 -24.61
CA GLY A 21 11.63 25.07 -23.68
C GLY A 21 12.10 26.43 -23.18
N ASP A 22 13.40 26.66 -23.23
CA ASP A 22 14.08 27.85 -22.75
C ASP A 22 15.20 28.29 -23.72
N ASN A 23 15.88 29.39 -23.37
CA ASN A 23 17.00 29.89 -24.16
C ASN A 23 18.26 29.04 -23.99
N ASP A 24 18.39 28.29 -22.90
CA ASP A 24 19.55 27.44 -22.63
C ASP A 24 19.57 26.27 -23.63
N ASP A 25 18.42 25.68 -23.94
CA ASP A 25 18.26 24.65 -24.97
C ASP A 25 18.68 25.15 -26.37
N ILE A 26 18.35 26.40 -26.68
CA ILE A 26 18.73 27.05 -27.94
C ILE A 26 20.23 27.33 -27.98
N ASP A 27 20.80 27.77 -26.86
CA ASP A 27 22.22 28.05 -26.72
C ASP A 27 23.06 26.78 -26.90
N GLU A 28 22.64 25.66 -26.31
CA GLU A 28 23.28 24.36 -26.51
C GLU A 28 23.15 23.88 -27.97
N ALA A 29 22.01 24.11 -28.62
CA ALA A 29 21.86 23.81 -30.03
C ALA A 29 22.81 24.66 -30.91
N ILE A 30 23.01 25.93 -30.57
CA ILE A 30 23.97 26.82 -31.24
C ILE A 30 25.40 26.31 -31.06
N ASP A 31 25.77 25.83 -29.88
CA ASP A 31 27.11 25.29 -29.62
C ASP A 31 27.37 24.00 -30.41
N ILE A 32 26.36 23.12 -30.53
CA ILE A 32 26.43 21.92 -31.39
C ILE A 32 26.56 22.31 -32.87
N LEU A 33 25.81 23.33 -33.32
CA LEU A 33 25.91 23.84 -34.69
C LEU A 33 27.24 24.55 -34.94
N ALA A 34 27.85 25.18 -33.93
CA ALA A 34 29.18 25.76 -34.02
C ALA A 34 30.25 24.67 -34.24
N GLU A 35 30.13 23.53 -33.56
CA GLU A 35 30.99 22.35 -33.82
C GLU A 35 30.82 21.84 -35.26
N ALA A 36 29.57 21.74 -35.74
CA ALA A 36 29.29 21.34 -37.12
C ALA A 36 29.87 22.35 -38.14
N LEU A 37 29.77 23.64 -37.85
CA LEU A 37 30.30 24.72 -38.70
C LEU A 37 31.83 24.71 -38.75
N ALA A 38 32.50 24.35 -37.66
CA ALA A 38 33.96 24.19 -37.63
C ALA A 38 34.44 23.04 -38.52
N LEU A 39 33.64 21.97 -38.65
CA LEU A 39 33.93 20.83 -39.52
C LEU A 39 33.62 21.13 -41.00
N ASN A 40 32.53 21.85 -41.29
CA ASN A 40 32.15 22.25 -42.65
C ASN A 40 31.57 23.68 -42.68
N PRO A 41 32.40 24.72 -42.91
CA PRO A 41 31.96 26.11 -42.85
C PRO A 41 30.97 26.57 -43.94
N ARG A 42 30.72 25.75 -44.97
CA ARG A 42 29.86 26.09 -46.12
C ARG A 42 28.61 25.22 -46.23
N ASP A 43 28.27 24.50 -45.18
CA ASP A 43 27.09 23.64 -45.18
C ASP A 43 25.80 24.50 -45.08
N GLU A 44 24.97 24.46 -46.12
CA GLU A 44 23.73 25.27 -46.18
C GLU A 44 22.73 24.86 -45.08
N ASP A 45 22.72 23.58 -44.69
CA ASP A 45 21.84 23.07 -43.65
C ASP A 45 22.24 23.58 -42.25
N VAL A 46 23.55 23.70 -41.98
CA VAL A 46 24.05 24.26 -40.71
C VAL A 46 23.71 25.75 -40.61
N VAL A 47 23.88 26.49 -41.71
CA VAL A 47 23.59 27.92 -41.77
C VAL A 47 22.08 28.17 -41.60
N SER A 48 21.22 27.38 -42.22
CA SER A 48 19.76 27.53 -42.08
C SER A 48 19.28 27.24 -40.65
N LEU A 49 19.79 26.19 -39.99
CA LEU A 49 19.43 25.89 -38.60
C LEU A 49 19.97 26.95 -37.62
N LEU A 50 21.17 27.50 -37.85
CA LEU A 50 21.70 28.61 -37.07
C LEU A 50 20.81 29.86 -37.20
N GLN A 51 20.27 30.12 -38.39
CA GLN A 51 19.30 31.21 -38.59
C GLN A 51 17.97 30.94 -37.90
N GLU A 52 17.49 29.69 -37.91
CA GLU A 52 16.29 29.30 -37.15
C GLU A 52 16.50 29.50 -35.65
N ALA A 53 17.65 29.08 -35.10
CA ALA A 53 18.01 29.32 -33.71
C ALA A 53 18.13 30.82 -33.39
N ALA A 54 18.73 31.61 -34.28
CA ALA A 54 18.80 33.07 -34.15
C ALA A 54 17.42 33.74 -34.09
N ALA A 55 16.40 33.17 -34.74
CA ALA A 55 15.05 33.71 -34.71
C ALA A 55 14.33 33.47 -33.36
N ARG A 56 14.86 32.61 -32.49
CA ARG A 56 14.24 32.26 -31.20
C ARG A 56 14.48 33.30 -30.11
N SER A 57 15.63 33.97 -30.10
CA SER A 57 15.94 35.03 -29.13
C SER A 57 16.93 36.05 -29.67
N GLU A 58 16.88 37.29 -29.15
CA GLU A 58 17.83 38.34 -29.53
C GLU A 58 19.27 37.99 -29.12
N GLN A 59 19.45 37.26 -28.02
CA GLN A 59 20.75 36.78 -27.57
C GLN A 59 21.31 35.70 -28.50
N ALA A 60 20.47 34.74 -28.92
CA ALA A 60 20.83 33.75 -29.93
C ALA A 60 21.22 34.42 -31.25
N ALA A 61 20.48 35.45 -31.69
CA ALA A 61 20.81 36.21 -32.89
C ALA A 61 22.21 36.85 -32.82
N GLN A 62 22.58 37.40 -31.66
CA GLN A 62 23.92 37.97 -31.45
C GLN A 62 25.02 36.90 -31.50
N ARG A 63 24.81 35.75 -30.82
CA ARG A 63 25.76 34.62 -30.84
C ARG A 63 25.96 34.06 -32.24
N VAL A 64 24.88 33.85 -32.98
CA VAL A 64 24.91 33.36 -34.36
C VAL A 64 25.61 34.36 -35.29
N THR A 65 25.38 35.66 -35.08
CA THR A 65 26.08 36.71 -35.84
C THR A 65 27.58 36.68 -35.57
N ASP A 66 28.01 36.58 -34.31
CA ASP A 66 29.42 36.43 -33.94
C ASP A 66 30.03 35.16 -34.55
N LEU A 67 29.34 34.02 -34.47
CA LEU A 67 29.76 32.76 -35.11
C LEU A 67 29.97 32.92 -36.63
N PHE A 68 29.04 33.56 -37.35
CA PHE A 68 29.18 33.79 -38.78
C PHE A 68 30.35 34.74 -39.11
N THR A 69 30.61 35.75 -38.27
CA THR A 69 31.78 36.62 -38.46
C THR A 69 33.10 35.86 -38.27
N ARG A 70 33.18 34.98 -37.26
CA ARG A 70 34.38 34.18 -36.99
C ARG A 70 34.69 33.18 -38.10
N HIS A 71 33.67 32.56 -38.70
CA HIS A 71 33.82 31.55 -39.76
C HIS A 71 33.73 32.12 -41.19
N SER A 72 33.64 33.45 -41.36
CA SER A 72 33.57 34.13 -42.66
C SER A 72 32.44 33.63 -43.58
N VAL A 73 31.27 33.32 -43.00
CA VAL A 73 30.09 32.84 -43.73
C VAL A 73 29.26 34.03 -44.22
N LYS A 74 28.90 34.06 -45.50
CA LYS A 74 28.05 35.11 -46.07
C LYS A 74 26.61 34.92 -45.59
N GLN A 75 26.11 35.82 -44.75
CA GLN A 75 24.69 35.84 -44.36
C GLN A 75 23.80 36.03 -45.60
N PRO A 76 22.84 35.13 -45.89
CA PRO A 76 21.67 35.48 -46.68
C PRO A 76 20.89 36.59 -45.94
N SER A 77 20.59 37.68 -46.63
CA SER A 77 19.91 38.85 -46.09
C SER A 77 18.53 38.53 -45.49
N THR A 78 18.39 38.75 -44.18
CA THR A 78 17.19 39.07 -43.38
C THR A 78 15.80 38.79 -43.98
N LEU A 79 15.06 37.84 -43.40
CA LEU A 79 13.59 37.82 -43.46
C LEU A 79 13.00 38.64 -42.28
N PRO A 80 11.85 39.34 -42.45
CA PRO A 80 11.21 40.12 -41.39
C PRO A 80 10.54 39.24 -40.32
N PRO A 81 10.20 39.80 -39.13
CA PRO A 81 9.68 39.04 -37.99
C PRO A 81 8.30 38.41 -38.26
N PRO A 82 7.93 37.30 -37.58
CA PRO A 82 6.77 36.50 -37.93
C PRO A 82 5.43 37.15 -37.54
N PRO A 83 4.37 37.01 -38.34
CA PRO A 83 3.00 37.33 -37.93
C PRO A 83 2.42 36.23 -37.00
N ALA A 84 1.53 36.67 -36.11
CA ALA A 84 0.81 35.87 -35.11
C ALA A 84 -0.07 34.75 -35.72
N PRO A 85 -0.48 33.74 -34.93
CA PRO A 85 -0.91 32.45 -35.44
C PRO A 85 -2.35 32.50 -35.93
N ASP A 86 -2.62 31.96 -37.13
CA ASP A 86 -3.97 31.60 -37.53
C ASP A 86 -4.06 30.13 -37.96
N ARG A 87 -5.16 29.55 -37.52
CA ARG A 87 -5.52 28.13 -37.61
C ARG A 87 -5.96 27.81 -39.03
N SER A 88 -5.29 26.86 -39.68
CA SER A 88 -5.93 25.89 -40.59
C SER A 88 -4.90 24.86 -41.06
N ILE A 89 -4.87 23.71 -40.41
CA ILE A 89 -4.11 22.53 -40.85
C ILE A 89 -5.01 21.74 -41.81
N VAL A 90 -4.58 21.64 -43.07
CA VAL A 90 -4.93 20.53 -43.97
C VAL A 90 -3.72 19.58 -43.96
N PRO A 91 -3.88 18.27 -43.76
CA PRO A 91 -2.73 17.37 -43.65
C PRO A 91 -2.21 16.98 -45.04
N ALA A 92 -0.91 17.20 -45.28
CA ALA A 92 -0.18 16.61 -46.39
C ALA A 92 0.32 15.21 -46.00
N GLU A 93 -0.10 14.21 -46.76
CA GLU A 93 0.37 12.82 -46.67
C GLU A 93 1.90 12.75 -46.82
N ARG A 94 2.58 12.33 -45.74
CA ARG A 94 3.93 11.80 -45.81
C ARG A 94 3.84 10.31 -46.10
N ALA A 95 4.37 9.92 -47.25
CA ALA A 95 4.59 8.53 -47.63
C ALA A 95 5.47 7.83 -46.57
N THR A 96 4.91 6.78 -45.97
CA THR A 96 5.59 5.87 -45.06
C THR A 96 6.47 4.91 -45.86
N GLY A 97 7.79 5.10 -45.78
CA GLY A 97 8.75 4.10 -46.21
C GLY A 97 8.77 2.93 -45.23
N VAL A 98 8.08 1.86 -45.59
CA VAL A 98 8.17 0.55 -44.92
C VAL A 98 9.56 -0.03 -45.18
N TYR A 99 10.28 -0.37 -44.11
CA TYR A 99 11.48 -1.21 -44.19
C TYR A 99 11.09 -2.67 -44.44
N PRO A 100 11.54 -3.33 -45.52
CA PRO A 100 11.59 -4.78 -45.55
C PRO A 100 12.86 -5.25 -44.84
N THR A 101 12.69 -5.88 -43.68
CA THR A 101 13.73 -6.70 -43.05
C THR A 101 13.92 -7.96 -43.90
N SER A 102 14.92 -7.95 -44.78
CA SER A 102 15.33 -9.16 -45.50
C SER A 102 16.18 -10.03 -44.56
N SER A 103 15.53 -11.06 -44.02
CA SER A 103 16.17 -12.16 -43.31
C SER A 103 16.21 -13.37 -44.24
N GLY A 104 17.38 -13.98 -44.39
CA GLY A 104 17.53 -15.39 -44.78
C GLY A 104 17.70 -15.66 -46.28
N TYR A 105 18.96 -15.78 -46.71
CA TYR A 105 19.31 -16.68 -47.81
C TYR A 105 20.05 -17.89 -47.22
N PRO A 106 19.57 -19.13 -47.42
CA PRO A 106 20.42 -20.31 -47.33
C PRO A 106 21.33 -20.41 -48.55
N ALA A 107 22.47 -21.08 -48.40
CA ALA A 107 23.48 -21.26 -49.44
C ALA A 107 22.92 -22.05 -50.65
N PRO A 108 23.22 -21.65 -51.90
CA PRO A 108 22.92 -22.48 -53.06
C PRO A 108 24.09 -23.42 -53.32
N GLU A 109 24.01 -24.63 -52.78
CA GLU A 109 24.61 -25.79 -53.42
C GLU A 109 23.53 -26.58 -54.16
N SER A 110 23.93 -27.20 -55.27
CA SER A 110 23.16 -28.06 -56.17
C SER A 110 22.18 -27.36 -57.11
N GLU A 111 22.69 -26.93 -58.26
CA GLU A 111 21.97 -27.08 -59.55
C GLU A 111 22.96 -27.01 -60.72
N ILE A 112 23.91 -27.95 -60.74
CA ILE A 112 24.64 -28.30 -61.97
C ILE A 112 23.86 -29.43 -62.64
N ARG A 113 23.01 -29.07 -63.60
CA ARG A 113 22.76 -29.77 -64.87
C ARG A 113 21.45 -29.27 -65.47
N GLN A 114 21.56 -28.55 -66.58
CA GLN A 114 20.70 -28.78 -67.74
C GLN A 114 21.30 -28.12 -68.98
N ASP A 115 21.69 -28.98 -69.93
CA ASP A 115 22.06 -28.65 -71.29
C ASP A 115 20.90 -27.98 -72.05
N VAL A 116 21.19 -26.93 -72.82
CA VAL A 116 20.48 -26.63 -74.09
C VAL A 116 21.48 -26.07 -75.12
N PRO A 117 21.46 -26.51 -76.39
CA PRO A 117 22.55 -26.31 -77.34
C PRO A 117 22.35 -25.12 -78.31
N GLY A 118 23.47 -24.60 -78.79
CA GLY A 118 23.67 -24.30 -80.21
C GLY A 118 23.24 -22.93 -80.74
N ARG A 119 24.20 -21.99 -80.80
CA ARG A 119 24.28 -21.04 -81.93
C ARG A 119 25.74 -20.73 -82.27
N ARG A 120 26.22 -21.32 -83.37
CA ARG A 120 27.49 -20.97 -84.02
C ARG A 120 27.23 -19.95 -85.11
N LEU A 121 28.02 -18.88 -85.19
CA LEU A 121 28.59 -18.39 -86.46
C LEU A 121 29.92 -17.65 -86.20
N PRO A 122 30.83 -17.61 -87.18
CA PRO A 122 32.27 -17.73 -86.97
C PRO A 122 33.04 -16.41 -87.15
N GLY A 123 34.19 -16.33 -86.50
CA GLY A 123 35.18 -15.26 -86.70
C GLY A 123 36.46 -15.62 -85.96
N GLN A 124 37.28 -16.46 -86.58
CA GLN A 124 38.54 -16.96 -86.05
C GLN A 124 39.61 -15.85 -86.18
N GLY A 125 39.86 -15.13 -85.09
CA GLY A 125 41.10 -14.37 -84.85
C GLY A 125 42.10 -15.21 -84.04
N PRO A 126 43.40 -14.93 -84.10
CA PRO A 126 44.44 -15.88 -83.72
C PRO A 126 44.37 -16.26 -82.23
N MET A 127 44.35 -17.57 -81.99
CA MET A 127 44.33 -18.23 -80.68
C MET A 127 45.64 -18.00 -79.94
N TYR A 128 45.71 -16.93 -79.15
CA TYR A 128 46.53 -16.80 -77.95
C TYR A 128 45.75 -15.87 -77.00
N GLY A 129 45.12 -16.41 -75.96
CA GLY A 129 44.41 -15.61 -74.95
C GLY A 129 43.25 -16.30 -74.21
N GLY A 130 42.86 -17.53 -74.57
CA GLY A 130 41.75 -18.23 -73.91
C GLY A 130 42.05 -18.69 -72.47
N ALA A 131 43.26 -19.19 -72.22
CA ALA A 131 43.68 -19.64 -70.88
C ALA A 131 43.76 -18.46 -69.89
N ASP A 132 44.26 -17.31 -70.33
CA ASP A 132 44.39 -16.12 -69.49
C ASP A 132 43.03 -15.51 -69.11
N ILE A 133 41.98 -15.70 -69.92
CA ILE A 133 40.63 -15.17 -69.65
C ILE A 133 39.89 -16.04 -68.62
N ASP A 134 39.97 -17.36 -68.74
CA ASP A 134 39.35 -18.27 -67.76
C ASP A 134 40.05 -18.16 -66.39
N ASP A 135 41.36 -17.96 -66.38
CA ASP A 135 42.14 -17.69 -65.17
C ASP A 135 41.74 -16.33 -64.55
N THR A 136 41.65 -15.26 -65.35
CA THR A 136 41.21 -13.94 -64.85
C THR A 136 39.75 -13.90 -64.42
N LEU A 137 38.86 -14.72 -65.00
CA LEU A 137 37.49 -14.91 -64.52
C LEU A 137 37.46 -15.64 -63.17
N SER A 138 38.34 -16.60 -62.97
CA SER A 138 38.50 -17.29 -61.67
C SER A 138 39.03 -16.32 -60.61
N GLU A 139 40.06 -15.53 -60.93
CA GLU A 139 40.59 -14.48 -60.04
C GLU A 139 39.52 -13.41 -59.71
N LEU A 140 38.72 -13.00 -60.69
CA LEU A 140 37.61 -12.06 -60.53
C LEU A 140 36.57 -12.58 -59.53
N THR A 141 36.14 -13.84 -59.67
CA THR A 141 35.14 -14.42 -58.75
C THR A 141 35.72 -14.58 -57.35
N GLN A 142 36.98 -15.02 -57.24
CA GLN A 142 37.69 -15.12 -55.96
C GLN A 142 37.83 -13.76 -55.27
N ALA A 143 38.21 -12.70 -56.01
CA ALA A 143 38.30 -11.34 -55.49
C ALA A 143 36.94 -10.86 -54.95
N TYR A 144 35.85 -11.13 -55.69
CA TYR A 144 34.49 -10.76 -55.27
C TYR A 144 34.09 -11.42 -53.96
N TYR A 145 34.29 -12.73 -53.83
CA TYR A 145 33.96 -13.46 -52.59
C TYR A 145 34.90 -13.12 -51.43
N SER A 146 36.15 -12.73 -51.72
CA SER A 146 37.09 -12.22 -50.72
C SER A 146 36.76 -10.79 -50.25
N GLY A 147 35.76 -10.13 -50.85
CA GLY A 147 35.33 -8.79 -50.48
C GLY A 147 36.23 -7.67 -51.01
N ASP A 148 37.20 -7.98 -51.88
CA ASP A 148 38.04 -6.98 -52.55
C ASP A 148 37.33 -6.48 -53.81
N TYR A 149 36.36 -5.59 -53.61
CA TYR A 149 35.56 -5.06 -54.71
C TYR A 149 36.36 -4.17 -55.67
N GLN A 150 37.44 -3.52 -55.21
CA GLN A 150 38.32 -2.75 -56.09
C GLN A 150 39.07 -3.67 -57.05
N GLN A 151 39.69 -4.73 -56.53
CA GLN A 151 40.34 -5.73 -57.39
C GLN A 151 39.33 -6.44 -58.31
N THR A 152 38.12 -6.71 -57.82
CA THR A 152 37.04 -7.28 -58.65
C THR A 152 36.74 -6.42 -59.87
N ILE A 153 36.64 -5.09 -59.68
CA ILE A 153 36.40 -4.14 -60.77
C ILE A 153 37.59 -4.10 -61.73
N ASP A 154 38.81 -4.13 -61.21
CA ASP A 154 40.04 -4.13 -62.02
C ASP A 154 40.15 -5.40 -62.90
N PHE A 155 39.89 -6.59 -62.33
CA PHE A 155 39.83 -7.84 -63.08
C PHE A 155 38.69 -7.84 -64.09
N ALA A 156 37.51 -7.36 -63.71
CA ALA A 156 36.38 -7.24 -64.63
C ALA A 156 36.68 -6.32 -65.81
N ASN A 157 37.30 -5.16 -65.57
CA ASN A 157 37.71 -4.23 -66.64
C ASN A 157 38.78 -4.84 -67.55
N ARG A 158 39.70 -5.66 -67.01
CA ARG A 158 40.69 -6.40 -67.81
C ARG A 158 40.02 -7.42 -68.75
N VAL A 159 39.04 -8.17 -68.24
CA VAL A 159 38.25 -9.11 -69.05
C VAL A 159 37.44 -8.36 -70.10
N LEU A 160 36.81 -7.24 -69.75
CA LEU A 160 36.00 -6.42 -70.68
C LEU A 160 36.83 -5.71 -71.75
N ALA A 161 38.10 -5.39 -71.47
CA ALA A 161 39.01 -4.82 -72.47
C ALA A 161 39.37 -5.84 -73.58
N GLN A 162 39.41 -7.14 -73.24
CA GLN A 162 39.66 -8.21 -74.21
C GLN A 162 38.36 -8.73 -74.84
N GLN A 163 37.27 -8.80 -74.06
CA GLN A 163 35.95 -9.27 -74.48
C GLN A 163 34.85 -8.30 -74.02
N PRO A 164 34.51 -7.28 -74.82
CA PRO A 164 33.56 -6.23 -74.42
C PRO A 164 32.14 -6.73 -74.11
N GLY A 165 31.76 -7.91 -74.58
CA GLY A 165 30.43 -8.49 -74.41
C GLY A 165 30.34 -9.61 -73.37
N ASN A 166 31.35 -9.83 -72.52
CA ASN A 166 31.31 -10.92 -71.54
C ASN A 166 30.25 -10.62 -70.44
N PRO A 167 29.17 -11.44 -70.32
CA PRO A 167 28.08 -11.16 -69.39
C PRO A 167 28.50 -11.29 -67.92
N THR A 168 29.42 -12.21 -67.60
CA THR A 168 29.86 -12.47 -66.23
C THR A 168 30.68 -11.30 -65.67
N ALA A 169 31.63 -10.80 -66.45
CA ALA A 169 32.46 -9.66 -66.04
C ALA A 169 31.63 -8.38 -65.85
N LEU A 170 30.62 -8.14 -66.70
CA LEU A 170 29.69 -7.02 -66.52
C LEU A 170 28.89 -7.14 -65.21
N GLU A 171 28.36 -8.32 -64.92
CA GLU A 171 27.55 -8.57 -63.72
C GLU A 171 28.37 -8.39 -62.43
N TYR A 172 29.56 -8.99 -62.35
CA TYR A 172 30.42 -8.87 -61.18
C TYR A 172 30.97 -7.45 -61.01
N ARG A 173 31.27 -6.74 -62.10
CA ARG A 173 31.64 -5.33 -62.02
C ARG A 173 30.51 -4.51 -61.41
N GLN A 174 29.29 -4.65 -61.91
CA GLN A 174 28.12 -3.93 -61.38
C GLN A 174 27.86 -4.26 -59.91
N LYS A 175 27.93 -5.54 -59.53
CA LYS A 175 27.76 -5.98 -58.13
C LYS A 175 28.86 -5.43 -57.21
N ALA A 176 30.10 -5.43 -57.67
CA ALA A 176 31.22 -4.89 -56.91
C ALA A 176 31.13 -3.37 -56.78
N GLU A 177 30.75 -2.65 -57.83
CA GLU A 177 30.45 -1.21 -57.79
C GLU A 177 29.33 -0.90 -56.79
N ASP A 178 28.23 -1.65 -56.82
CA ASP A 178 27.11 -1.49 -55.88
C ASP A 178 27.51 -1.77 -54.42
N ASN A 179 28.26 -2.84 -54.15
CA ASN A 179 28.74 -3.15 -52.80
C ASN A 179 29.75 -2.11 -52.28
N LEU A 180 30.63 -1.60 -53.16
CA LEU A 180 31.59 -0.55 -52.82
C LEU A 180 30.87 0.77 -52.50
N ILE A 181 29.84 1.12 -53.28
CA ILE A 181 28.98 2.28 -53.03
C ILE A 181 28.19 2.12 -51.72
N ARG A 182 27.70 0.91 -51.44
CA ARG A 182 26.92 0.62 -50.22
C ARG A 182 27.79 0.41 -48.98
N GLY A 183 29.12 0.31 -49.11
CA GLY A 183 30.04 0.08 -47.99
C GLY A 183 29.85 -1.27 -47.28
N VAL A 184 29.28 -2.27 -47.97
CA VAL A 184 29.06 -3.61 -47.41
C VAL A 184 30.38 -4.37 -47.44
N VAL A 185 30.86 -4.85 -46.30
CA VAL A 185 32.16 -5.53 -46.19
C VAL A 185 31.92 -6.92 -45.60
N PRO A 186 32.35 -8.01 -46.27
CA PRO A 186 32.22 -9.35 -45.70
C PRO A 186 33.01 -9.53 -44.39
N ASP A 187 32.47 -10.31 -43.45
CA ASP A 187 33.06 -10.56 -42.13
C ASP A 187 34.53 -11.03 -42.14
N HIS A 188 34.91 -11.82 -43.15
CA HIS A 188 36.27 -12.34 -43.29
C HIS A 188 37.29 -11.28 -43.73
N ARG A 189 36.84 -10.19 -44.37
CA ARG A 189 37.68 -9.10 -44.85
C ARG A 189 38.04 -8.14 -43.71
N ILE A 190 37.19 -8.08 -42.68
CA ILE A 190 37.33 -7.23 -41.51
C ILE A 190 38.50 -7.75 -40.64
N PRO A 191 39.51 -6.91 -40.32
CA PRO A 191 40.61 -7.29 -39.43
C PRO A 191 40.12 -7.81 -38.09
N PHE A 192 40.85 -8.77 -37.52
CA PHE A 192 40.51 -9.36 -36.22
C PHE A 192 40.36 -8.28 -35.14
N ASP A 193 41.32 -7.36 -35.04
CA ASP A 193 41.31 -6.28 -34.04
C ASP A 193 40.10 -5.35 -34.19
N ALA A 194 39.76 -4.98 -35.43
CA ALA A 194 38.58 -4.15 -35.73
C ALA A 194 37.28 -4.85 -35.28
N ARG A 195 37.15 -6.15 -35.57
CA ARG A 195 35.98 -6.95 -35.17
C ARG A 195 35.88 -7.09 -33.65
N VAL A 196 37.01 -7.26 -32.96
CA VAL A 196 37.04 -7.32 -31.49
C VAL A 196 36.58 -5.99 -30.88
N SER A 197 37.11 -4.86 -31.35
CA SER A 197 36.71 -3.53 -30.87
C SER A 197 35.23 -3.25 -31.12
N TYR A 198 34.71 -3.62 -32.30
CA TYR A 198 33.27 -3.50 -32.63
C TYR A 198 32.39 -4.37 -31.73
N ASN A 199 32.77 -5.63 -31.48
CA ASN A 199 32.02 -6.52 -30.59
C ASN A 199 32.06 -6.07 -29.12
N ARG A 200 33.19 -5.50 -28.69
CA ARG A 200 33.32 -4.88 -27.37
C ARG A 200 32.42 -3.64 -27.27
N ALA A 201 32.38 -2.80 -28.31
CA ALA A 201 31.46 -1.66 -28.39
C ALA A 201 29.99 -2.11 -28.26
N ASN A 202 29.56 -3.11 -29.03
CA ASN A 202 28.21 -3.69 -28.92
C ASN A 202 27.88 -4.19 -27.51
N SER A 203 28.89 -4.70 -26.78
CA SER A 203 28.72 -5.14 -25.40
C SER A 203 28.51 -3.96 -24.45
N LEU A 204 29.19 -2.84 -24.68
CA LEU A 204 29.00 -1.60 -23.92
C LEU A 204 27.66 -0.92 -24.22
N VAL A 205 27.19 -0.96 -25.47
CA VAL A 205 25.83 -0.48 -25.83
C VAL A 205 24.77 -1.24 -25.02
N ARG A 206 24.87 -2.57 -24.93
CA ARG A 206 23.98 -3.38 -24.09
C ARG A 206 24.11 -3.06 -22.59
N ALA A 207 25.26 -2.57 -22.16
CA ALA A 207 25.48 -2.11 -20.79
C ALA A 207 25.03 -0.66 -20.53
N GLY A 208 24.60 0.07 -21.57
CA GLY A 208 24.19 1.48 -21.48
C GLY A 208 25.34 2.47 -21.37
N ASN A 209 26.59 2.05 -21.63
CA ASN A 209 27.77 2.93 -21.60
C ASN A 209 28.08 3.42 -23.02
N TYR A 210 27.37 4.47 -23.44
CA TYR A 210 27.40 4.94 -24.83
C TYR A 210 28.68 5.70 -25.20
N ASP A 211 29.28 6.46 -24.26
CA ASP A 211 30.50 7.24 -24.51
C ASP A 211 31.70 6.32 -24.82
N GLU A 212 31.87 5.25 -24.03
CA GLU A 212 32.95 4.30 -24.27
C GLU A 212 32.67 3.42 -25.49
N ALA A 213 31.41 3.09 -25.76
CA ALA A 213 31.01 2.38 -26.99
C ALA A 213 31.34 3.19 -28.24
N GLU A 214 31.04 4.49 -28.26
CA GLU A 214 31.38 5.38 -29.38
C GLU A 214 32.89 5.39 -29.66
N ARG A 215 33.70 5.51 -28.61
CA ARG A 215 35.17 5.47 -28.73
C ARG A 215 35.64 4.18 -29.39
N LEU A 216 35.07 3.04 -29.01
CA LEU A 216 35.44 1.73 -29.57
C LEU A 216 34.92 1.53 -31.00
N TYR A 217 33.78 2.08 -31.38
CA TYR A 217 33.33 2.08 -32.77
C TYR A 217 34.24 2.93 -33.67
N ARG A 218 34.71 4.09 -33.17
CA ARG A 218 35.72 4.91 -33.88
C ARG A 218 37.02 4.14 -34.05
N GLU A 219 37.49 3.48 -32.99
CA GLU A 219 38.68 2.61 -33.04
C GLU A 219 38.52 1.47 -34.05
N ALA A 220 37.38 0.79 -34.06
CA ALA A 220 37.09 -0.29 -34.99
C ALA A 220 37.10 0.18 -36.46
N ARG A 221 36.53 1.36 -36.73
CA ARG A 221 36.56 1.99 -38.05
C ARG A 221 37.99 2.36 -38.46
N ASP A 222 38.75 3.00 -37.58
CA ASP A 222 40.12 3.43 -37.88
C ASP A 222 41.05 2.22 -38.14
N LEU A 223 40.84 1.10 -37.45
CA LEU A 223 41.52 -0.17 -37.71
C LEU A 223 41.14 -0.77 -39.06
N ALA A 224 39.86 -0.70 -39.44
CA ALA A 224 39.39 -1.13 -40.76
C ALA A 224 39.99 -0.28 -41.89
N GLU A 225 40.01 1.05 -41.73
CA GLU A 225 40.58 1.99 -42.70
C GLU A 225 42.07 1.74 -42.94
N ARG A 226 42.84 1.50 -41.87
CA ARG A 226 44.27 1.13 -41.96
C ARG A 226 44.52 -0.15 -42.75
N SER A 227 43.53 -1.05 -42.83
CA SER A 227 43.61 -2.32 -43.56
C SER A 227 43.12 -2.25 -45.02
N GLY A 228 42.81 -1.04 -45.51
CA GLY A 228 42.32 -0.77 -46.86
C GLY A 228 40.79 -0.80 -47.00
N ILE A 229 40.04 -0.88 -45.91
CA ILE A 229 38.57 -0.82 -45.93
C ILE A 229 38.13 0.63 -45.75
N LEU A 230 37.87 1.32 -46.85
CA LEU A 230 37.55 2.76 -46.86
C LEU A 230 36.16 3.09 -46.30
N SER A 231 35.20 2.18 -46.41
CA SER A 231 33.86 2.33 -45.84
C SER A 231 33.41 1.01 -45.24
N TRP A 232 32.92 1.09 -44.00
CA TRP A 232 32.32 -0.02 -43.29
C TRP A 232 30.95 0.40 -42.79
N LYS A 233 29.93 0.07 -43.58
CA LYS A 233 28.55 0.50 -43.37
C LYS A 233 28.05 0.23 -41.95
N ASP A 234 28.30 -0.96 -41.41
CA ASP A 234 27.76 -1.34 -40.08
C ASP A 234 28.41 -0.55 -38.94
N ALA A 235 29.70 -0.22 -39.05
CA ALA A 235 30.38 0.63 -38.08
C ALA A 235 29.96 2.11 -38.23
N GLU A 236 29.76 2.58 -39.46
CA GLU A 236 29.26 3.94 -39.72
C GLU A 236 27.82 4.11 -39.22
N GLN A 237 26.96 3.11 -39.43
CA GLN A 237 25.60 3.12 -38.92
C GLN A 237 25.57 3.03 -37.39
N ALA A 238 26.36 2.14 -36.79
CA ALA A 238 26.45 2.04 -35.33
C ALA A 238 26.96 3.35 -34.68
N LEU A 239 27.83 4.10 -35.35
CA LEU A 239 28.28 5.42 -34.90
C LEU A 239 27.17 6.50 -34.96
N LEU A 240 26.20 6.36 -35.85
CA LEU A 240 25.04 7.26 -35.87
C LEU A 240 24.03 6.85 -34.78
N ASP A 241 23.76 5.55 -34.67
CA ASP A 241 22.82 5.01 -33.68
C ASP A 241 23.29 5.28 -32.24
N ILE A 242 24.60 5.22 -31.98
CA ILE A 242 25.15 5.51 -30.64
C ILE A 242 25.02 6.98 -30.25
N GLN A 243 25.11 7.90 -31.22
CA GLN A 243 24.91 9.33 -30.96
C GLN A 243 23.46 9.62 -30.60
N ASP A 244 22.51 8.96 -31.27
CA ASP A 244 21.08 9.06 -30.94
C ASP A 244 20.80 8.50 -29.54
N LEU A 245 21.37 7.34 -29.19
CA LEU A 245 21.22 6.73 -27.87
C LEU A 245 21.83 7.60 -26.76
N ALA A 246 23.00 8.19 -27.01
CA ALA A 246 23.64 9.11 -26.07
C ALA A 246 22.79 10.38 -25.84
N LEU A 247 22.24 10.96 -26.92
CA LEU A 247 21.35 12.11 -26.84
C LEU A 247 20.04 11.78 -26.10
N ALA A 248 19.40 10.65 -26.41
CA ALA A 248 18.19 10.20 -25.70
C ALA A 248 18.46 10.09 -24.19
N ARG A 249 19.60 9.50 -23.81
CA ARG A 249 20.00 9.39 -22.40
C ARG A 249 20.24 10.75 -21.75
N GLU A 250 20.85 11.68 -22.46
CA GLU A 250 21.04 13.06 -22.02
C GLU A 250 19.70 13.74 -21.73
N LEU A 251 18.74 13.64 -22.66
CA LEU A 251 17.39 14.19 -22.48
C LEU A 251 16.63 13.55 -21.31
N ILE A 252 16.78 12.25 -21.08
CA ILE A 252 16.23 11.58 -19.88
C ILE A 252 16.85 12.17 -18.60
N ASN A 253 18.17 12.37 -18.57
CA ASN A 253 18.84 12.94 -17.41
C ASN A 253 18.43 14.40 -17.17
N GLU A 254 18.26 15.20 -18.22
CA GLU A 254 17.70 16.55 -18.14
C GLU A 254 16.27 16.51 -17.58
N GLY A 255 15.42 15.60 -18.07
CA GLY A 255 14.07 15.38 -17.55
C GLY A 255 14.06 15.00 -16.07
N ASP A 256 14.96 14.12 -15.63
CA ASP A 256 15.12 13.74 -14.22
C ASP A 256 15.54 14.93 -13.35
N ARG A 257 16.37 15.85 -13.87
CA ARG A 257 16.71 17.11 -13.17
C ARG A 257 15.49 18.01 -13.02
N PHE A 258 14.69 18.16 -14.07
CA PHE A 258 13.45 18.95 -13.99
C PHE A 258 12.42 18.31 -13.04
N MET A 259 12.35 16.98 -12.99
CA MET A 259 11.56 16.26 -11.99
C MET A 259 12.03 16.58 -10.56
N ALA A 260 13.34 16.57 -10.31
CA ALA A 260 13.89 16.94 -9.02
C ALA A 260 13.65 18.41 -8.67
N ALA A 261 13.58 19.29 -9.66
CA ALA A 261 13.25 20.70 -9.53
C ALA A 261 11.74 21.00 -9.43
N ASP A 262 10.89 19.96 -9.38
CA ASP A 262 9.42 20.07 -9.32
C ASP A 262 8.78 20.73 -10.57
N ASN A 263 9.50 20.73 -11.71
CA ASN A 263 9.03 21.25 -12.99
C ASN A 263 8.58 20.12 -13.93
N TRP A 264 7.37 19.63 -13.70
CA TRP A 264 6.83 18.45 -14.37
C TRP A 264 6.52 18.67 -15.87
N SER A 265 6.23 19.89 -16.31
CA SER A 265 5.93 20.18 -17.72
C SER A 265 7.19 20.11 -18.59
N GLU A 266 8.30 20.68 -18.11
CA GLU A 266 9.58 20.60 -18.82
C GLU A 266 10.14 19.18 -18.78
N ALA A 267 10.02 18.48 -17.64
CA ALA A 267 10.38 17.07 -17.57
C ALA A 267 9.67 16.21 -18.62
N LEU A 268 8.35 16.39 -18.77
CA LEU A 268 7.57 15.66 -19.77
C LEU A 268 8.06 15.97 -21.19
N ARG A 269 8.31 17.25 -21.50
CA ARG A 269 8.83 17.67 -22.81
C ARG A 269 10.17 17.00 -23.13
N LYS A 270 11.08 16.93 -22.15
CA LYS A 270 12.39 16.28 -22.31
C LYS A 270 12.27 14.77 -22.53
N TYR A 271 11.41 14.08 -21.76
CA TYR A 271 11.17 12.65 -21.99
C TYR A 271 10.50 12.37 -23.35
N GLU A 272 9.52 13.18 -23.76
CA GLU A 272 8.90 13.07 -25.09
C GLU A 272 9.91 13.37 -26.21
N GLY A 273 10.85 14.29 -25.98
CA GLY A 273 12.00 14.55 -26.86
C GLY A 273 12.88 13.32 -27.04
N SER A 274 13.17 12.59 -25.95
CA SER A 274 13.92 11.32 -26.01
C SER A 274 13.25 10.29 -26.93
N LEU A 275 11.92 10.14 -26.86
CA LEU A 275 11.17 9.22 -27.72
C LEU A 275 11.16 9.63 -29.20
N ARG A 276 11.34 10.92 -29.51
CA ARG A 276 11.50 11.38 -30.91
C ARG A 276 12.87 11.00 -31.47
N VAL A 277 13.90 10.95 -30.62
CA VAL A 277 15.26 10.54 -31.01
C VAL A 277 15.30 9.03 -31.20
N VAL A 278 14.91 8.28 -30.16
CA VAL A 278 14.87 6.82 -30.14
C VAL A 278 13.44 6.37 -29.91
N PRO A 279 12.72 5.98 -30.99
CA PRO A 279 11.37 5.44 -30.85
C PRO A 279 11.36 4.16 -30.02
N ASN A 280 10.33 4.00 -29.17
CA ASN A 280 10.11 2.84 -28.32
C ASN A 280 11.23 2.57 -27.29
N ASP A 281 11.90 3.61 -26.79
CA ASP A 281 12.83 3.46 -25.67
C ASP A 281 12.04 3.15 -24.38
N PRO A 282 12.19 1.95 -23.78
CA PRO A 282 11.44 1.56 -22.58
C PRO A 282 11.73 2.47 -21.38
N GLN A 283 12.93 3.06 -21.29
CA GLN A 283 13.26 3.96 -20.18
C GLN A 283 12.47 5.27 -20.25
N ALA A 284 12.38 5.85 -21.45
CA ALA A 284 11.61 7.07 -21.67
C ALA A 284 10.10 6.84 -21.50
N GLU A 285 9.56 5.72 -22.01
CA GLU A 285 8.14 5.36 -21.84
C GLU A 285 7.76 5.22 -20.36
N GLU A 286 8.57 4.49 -19.58
CA GLU A 286 8.32 4.33 -18.14
C GLU A 286 8.32 5.69 -17.41
N ARG A 287 9.25 6.58 -17.74
CA ARG A 287 9.34 7.93 -17.15
C ARG A 287 8.14 8.79 -17.50
N ILE A 288 7.66 8.75 -18.74
CA ILE A 288 6.47 9.48 -19.17
C ILE A 288 5.22 8.96 -18.45
N ASP A 289 5.05 7.64 -18.40
CA ASP A 289 3.89 7.02 -17.75
C ASP A 289 3.86 7.29 -16.25
N THR A 290 5.01 7.18 -15.58
CA THR A 290 5.12 7.51 -14.16
C THR A 290 4.80 8.98 -13.90
N LEU A 291 5.32 9.89 -14.73
CA LEU A 291 5.05 11.32 -14.63
C LEU A 291 3.57 11.65 -14.85
N ARG A 292 2.94 11.08 -15.88
CA ARG A 292 1.51 11.28 -16.16
C ARG A 292 0.63 10.79 -15.01
N ARG A 293 0.95 9.65 -14.41
CA ARG A 293 0.24 9.14 -13.22
C ARG A 293 0.42 10.07 -12.02
N VAL A 294 1.63 10.57 -11.78
CA VAL A 294 1.90 11.54 -10.70
C VAL A 294 1.10 12.83 -10.91
N GLN A 295 1.09 13.38 -12.12
CA GLN A 295 0.29 14.56 -12.47
C GLN A 295 -1.19 14.33 -12.22
N GLN A 296 -1.74 13.24 -12.75
CA GLN A 296 -3.15 12.90 -12.59
C GLN A 296 -3.55 12.74 -11.12
N ASP A 297 -2.76 11.99 -10.33
CA ASP A 297 -3.04 11.77 -8.91
C ASP A 297 -2.96 13.08 -8.11
N ALA A 298 -1.98 13.95 -8.43
CA ALA A 298 -1.82 15.24 -7.77
C ALA A 298 -2.97 16.21 -8.11
N ASP A 299 -3.38 16.26 -9.37
CA ASP A 299 -4.49 17.09 -9.83
C ASP A 299 -5.82 16.59 -9.25
N GLN A 300 -6.03 15.28 -9.21
CA GLN A 300 -7.19 14.67 -8.57
C GLN A 300 -7.24 15.04 -7.07
N ALA A 301 -6.13 14.91 -6.36
CA ALA A 301 -6.04 15.28 -4.96
C ALA A 301 -6.34 16.78 -4.75
N ALA A 302 -5.81 17.66 -5.59
CA ALA A 302 -6.06 19.10 -5.52
C ALA A 302 -7.52 19.46 -5.79
N VAL A 303 -8.15 18.84 -6.81
CA VAL A 303 -9.57 19.06 -7.13
C VAL A 303 -10.46 18.55 -6.00
N GLN A 304 -10.22 17.33 -5.50
CA GLN A 304 -10.99 16.77 -4.38
C GLN A 304 -10.87 17.65 -3.14
N LEU A 305 -9.67 18.17 -2.84
CA LEU A 305 -9.43 19.07 -1.71
C LEU A 305 -10.23 20.38 -1.84
N ASN A 306 -10.37 20.92 -3.05
CA ASN A 306 -11.15 22.13 -3.31
C ASN A 306 -12.66 21.88 -3.35
N MET A 307 -13.08 20.67 -3.74
CA MET A 307 -14.49 20.27 -3.86
C MET A 307 -15.06 19.64 -2.59
N LEU A 308 -14.31 19.63 -1.47
CA LEU A 308 -14.78 19.16 -0.17
C LEU A 308 -16.10 19.87 0.20
N SER A 309 -17.18 19.10 0.11
CA SER A 309 -18.55 19.56 0.33
C SER A 309 -19.42 18.38 0.74
N GLY A 310 -20.63 18.65 1.23
CA GLY A 310 -21.53 17.63 1.76
C GLY A 310 -21.48 17.51 3.27
N SER A 311 -21.87 16.34 3.80
CA SER A 311 -21.89 16.08 5.24
C SER A 311 -20.47 16.00 5.81
N LEU A 312 -20.31 16.14 7.13
CA LEU A 312 -19.01 15.96 7.78
C LEU A 312 -18.41 14.57 7.50
N ALA A 313 -19.25 13.55 7.42
CA ALA A 313 -18.82 12.19 7.08
C ALA A 313 -18.30 12.09 5.64
N ASP A 314 -18.97 12.73 4.68
CA ASP A 314 -18.51 12.75 3.28
C ASP A 314 -17.18 13.51 3.14
N GLN A 315 -17.07 14.66 3.80
CA GLN A 315 -15.85 15.47 3.80
C GLN A 315 -14.68 14.70 4.43
N ALA A 316 -14.94 13.97 5.50
CA ALA A 316 -13.96 13.12 6.17
C ALA A 316 -13.43 12.00 5.26
N ALA A 317 -14.34 11.26 4.63
CA ALA A 317 -13.99 10.17 3.72
C ALA A 317 -13.21 10.67 2.49
N GLN A 318 -13.64 11.79 1.91
CA GLN A 318 -12.92 12.43 0.80
C GLN A 318 -11.51 12.86 1.24
N LEU A 319 -11.37 13.45 2.42
CA LEU A 319 -10.08 13.91 2.91
C LEU A 319 -9.11 12.76 3.21
N GLN A 320 -9.61 11.64 3.76
CA GLN A 320 -8.80 10.43 3.94
C GLN A 320 -8.29 9.87 2.61
N ALA A 321 -9.14 9.85 1.58
CA ALA A 321 -8.74 9.44 0.24
C ALA A 321 -7.63 10.36 -0.31
N VAL A 322 -7.79 11.67 -0.16
CA VAL A 322 -6.78 12.67 -0.57
C VAL A 322 -5.46 12.48 0.18
N LEU A 323 -5.49 12.33 1.51
CA LEU A 323 -4.29 12.08 2.31
C LEU A 323 -3.59 10.77 1.92
N GLY A 324 -4.35 9.72 1.61
CA GLY A 324 -3.81 8.45 1.11
C GLY A 324 -3.14 8.57 -0.26
N ILE A 325 -3.66 9.42 -1.15
CA ILE A 325 -3.00 9.72 -2.43
C ILE A 325 -1.72 10.52 -2.20
N LEU A 326 -1.80 11.62 -1.43
CA LEU A 326 -0.66 12.53 -1.20
C LEU A 326 0.50 11.86 -0.45
N THR A 327 0.22 10.98 0.52
CA THR A 327 1.25 10.23 1.24
C THR A 327 1.99 9.24 0.32
N ARG A 328 1.27 8.53 -0.55
CA ARG A 328 1.88 7.66 -1.58
C ARG A 328 2.73 8.45 -2.57
N LEU A 329 2.23 9.59 -3.05
CA LEU A 329 2.99 10.47 -3.95
C LEU A 329 4.24 11.03 -3.27
N ARG A 330 4.15 11.42 -2.00
CA ARG A 330 5.28 11.96 -1.24
C ARG A 330 6.37 10.93 -0.96
N HIS A 331 6.01 9.65 -0.84
CA HIS A 331 7.02 8.59 -0.75
C HIS A 331 7.83 8.46 -2.05
N LYS A 332 7.19 8.63 -3.21
CA LYS A 332 7.86 8.61 -4.51
C LYS A 332 8.67 9.90 -4.77
N LEU A 333 8.15 11.04 -4.35
CA LEU A 333 8.73 12.37 -4.59
C LEU A 333 8.86 13.13 -3.26
N PRO A 334 9.87 12.79 -2.43
CA PRO A 334 10.01 13.39 -1.09
C PRO A 334 10.36 14.88 -1.12
N ASN A 335 11.00 15.34 -2.19
CA ASN A 335 11.53 16.70 -2.31
C ASN A 335 10.59 17.68 -3.04
N SER A 336 9.42 17.22 -3.53
CA SER A 336 8.47 18.10 -4.23
C SER A 336 7.84 19.11 -3.26
N GLN A 337 7.97 20.40 -3.60
CA GLN A 337 7.41 21.48 -2.79
C GLN A 337 5.90 21.59 -2.97
N ARG A 338 5.40 21.37 -4.19
CA ARG A 338 3.96 21.39 -4.50
C ARG A 338 3.21 20.32 -3.70
N LEU A 339 3.71 19.09 -3.68
CA LEU A 339 3.11 18.01 -2.89
C LEU A 339 3.19 18.31 -1.39
N ALA A 340 4.24 19.00 -0.95
CA ALA A 340 4.37 19.42 0.44
C ALA A 340 3.31 20.44 0.86
N GLN A 341 3.02 21.41 -0.01
CA GLN A 341 1.96 22.40 0.21
C GLN A 341 0.58 21.74 0.21
N LEU A 342 0.29 20.88 -0.77
CA LEU A 342 -0.99 20.14 -0.81
C LEU A 342 -1.22 19.29 0.44
N LEU A 343 -0.17 18.63 0.96
CA LEU A 343 -0.28 17.87 2.19
C LEU A 343 -0.51 18.78 3.41
N ALA A 344 0.16 19.94 3.47
CA ALA A 344 -0.05 20.91 4.53
C ALA A 344 -1.49 21.45 4.51
N ASP A 345 -2.03 21.75 3.33
CA ASP A 345 -3.41 22.21 3.15
C ASP A 345 -4.42 21.13 3.55
N ALA A 346 -4.18 19.88 3.15
CA ALA A 346 -5.00 18.74 3.56
C ALA A 346 -5.00 18.56 5.09
N ASN A 347 -3.83 18.67 5.74
CA ASN A 347 -3.73 18.60 7.20
C ASN A 347 -4.41 19.78 7.90
N ASN A 348 -4.34 20.99 7.34
CA ASN A 348 -5.04 22.16 7.88
C ASN A 348 -6.56 21.97 7.81
N ARG A 349 -7.08 21.42 6.70
CA ARG A 349 -8.50 21.07 6.57
C ARG A 349 -8.91 19.94 7.53
N LEU A 350 -8.06 18.93 7.71
CA LEU A 350 -8.27 17.86 8.68
C LEU A 350 -8.44 18.44 10.08
N ASN A 351 -7.52 19.31 10.50
CA ASN A 351 -7.58 19.97 11.79
C ASN A 351 -8.86 20.82 11.94
N GLY A 352 -9.28 21.52 10.88
CA GLY A 352 -10.55 22.25 10.86
C GLY A 352 -11.76 21.36 11.10
N ILE A 353 -11.85 20.22 10.39
CA ILE A 353 -12.93 19.24 10.56
C ILE A 353 -12.89 18.62 11.96
N LYS A 354 -11.71 18.27 12.48
CA LYS A 354 -11.55 17.75 13.85
C LYS A 354 -12.06 18.72 14.89
N VAL A 355 -11.78 20.02 14.74
CA VAL A 355 -12.30 21.06 15.64
C VAL A 355 -13.83 21.15 15.56
N GLN A 356 -14.40 21.10 14.35
CA GLN A 356 -15.86 21.11 14.17
C GLN A 356 -16.53 19.88 14.81
N ILE A 357 -15.96 18.69 14.61
CA ILE A 357 -16.44 17.46 15.26
C ILE A 357 -16.36 17.61 16.78
N SER A 358 -15.22 18.08 17.30
CA SER A 358 -15.04 18.31 18.75
C SER A 358 -16.09 19.27 19.32
N ASP A 359 -16.39 20.36 18.63
CA ASP A 359 -17.36 21.36 19.09
C ASP A 359 -18.78 20.79 19.08
N GLN A 360 -19.16 20.07 18.02
CA GLN A 360 -20.46 19.41 17.94
C GLN A 360 -20.63 18.35 19.03
N VAL A 361 -19.60 17.52 19.28
CA VAL A 361 -19.59 16.53 20.36
C VAL A 361 -19.74 17.21 21.73
N GLN A 362 -18.95 18.26 22.00
CA GLN A 362 -19.05 18.99 23.27
C GLN A 362 -20.44 19.60 23.46
N SER A 363 -21.04 20.15 22.40
CA SER A 363 -22.38 20.70 22.45
C SER A 363 -23.45 19.62 22.72
N ALA A 364 -23.32 18.43 22.10
CA ALA A 364 -24.23 17.31 22.30
C ALA A 364 -24.12 16.72 23.72
N LEU A 365 -22.90 16.59 24.24
CA LEU A 365 -22.64 16.13 25.61
C LEU A 365 -23.12 17.17 26.64
N ALA A 366 -22.95 18.46 26.38
CA ALA A 366 -23.49 19.52 27.23
C ALA A 366 -25.03 19.44 27.30
N ARG A 367 -25.71 19.25 26.17
CA ARG A 367 -27.18 19.04 26.13
C ARG A 367 -27.60 17.77 26.87
N THR A 368 -26.80 16.71 26.78
CA THR A 368 -27.03 15.45 27.51
C THR A 368 -27.02 15.66 29.02
N SER A 369 -26.18 16.56 29.54
CA SER A 369 -26.12 16.88 30.97
C SER A 369 -27.36 17.67 31.46
N SER A 370 -27.99 18.44 30.57
CA SER A 370 -29.21 19.21 30.88
C SER A 370 -30.51 18.43 30.64
N ALA A 371 -30.48 17.36 29.85
CA ALA A 371 -31.65 16.57 29.53
C ALA A 371 -32.15 15.77 30.74
N THR A 372 -33.44 15.84 31.02
CA THR A 372 -34.08 15.16 32.17
C THR A 372 -34.65 13.79 31.78
N SER A 373 -34.97 13.59 30.50
CA SER A 373 -35.47 12.33 29.95
C SER A 373 -34.33 11.38 29.60
N LEU A 374 -34.44 10.12 30.02
CA LEU A 374 -33.46 9.08 29.68
C LEU A 374 -33.37 8.85 28.17
N GLU A 375 -34.51 8.92 27.46
CA GLU A 375 -34.54 8.69 26.00
C GLU A 375 -33.83 9.83 25.25
N GLU A 376 -34.02 11.07 25.69
CA GLU A 376 -33.33 12.23 25.11
C GLU A 376 -31.82 12.18 25.37
N ARG A 377 -31.41 11.78 26.59
CA ARG A 377 -29.99 11.55 26.92
C ARG A 377 -29.38 10.47 26.03
N LEU A 378 -30.10 9.37 25.79
CA LEU A 378 -29.66 8.31 24.88
C LEU A 378 -29.50 8.81 23.44
N GLU A 379 -30.48 9.55 22.93
CA GLU A 379 -30.43 10.10 21.57
C GLU A 379 -29.23 11.04 21.38
N LEU A 380 -29.04 12.00 22.28
CA LEU A 380 -27.92 12.95 22.23
C LEU A 380 -26.55 12.27 22.40
N THR A 381 -26.46 11.26 23.27
CA THR A 381 -25.21 10.50 23.45
C THR A 381 -24.89 9.67 22.21
N ASN A 382 -25.91 9.09 21.55
CA ASN A 382 -25.73 8.37 20.28
C ASN A 382 -25.28 9.29 19.14
N GLN A 383 -25.83 10.53 19.08
CA GLN A 383 -25.36 11.54 18.13
C GLN A 383 -23.89 11.90 18.37
N ALA A 384 -23.49 12.11 19.63
CA ALA A 384 -22.10 12.36 20.00
C ALA A 384 -21.19 11.17 19.66
N LEU A 385 -21.66 9.94 19.89
CA LEU A 385 -20.93 8.71 19.60
C LEU A 385 -20.64 8.56 18.10
N HIS A 386 -21.64 8.81 17.23
CA HIS A 386 -21.42 8.74 15.79
C HIS A 386 -20.37 9.76 15.29
N LEU A 387 -20.41 10.98 15.84
CA LEU A 387 -19.40 12.01 15.54
C LEU A 387 -18.00 11.64 16.06
N LEU A 388 -17.93 11.01 17.24
CA LEU A 388 -16.67 10.54 17.83
C LEU A 388 -16.07 9.38 17.03
N GLU A 389 -16.90 8.45 16.54
CA GLU A 389 -16.45 7.37 15.66
C GLU A 389 -15.83 7.93 14.37
N LEU A 390 -16.50 8.91 13.76
CA LEU A 390 -15.96 9.62 12.60
C LEU A 390 -14.62 10.31 12.91
N GLY A 391 -14.53 10.98 14.06
CA GLY A 391 -13.31 11.67 14.50
C GLY A 391 -12.13 10.73 14.71
N VAL A 392 -12.36 9.54 15.28
CA VAL A 392 -11.33 8.52 15.50
C VAL A 392 -10.95 7.81 14.20
N GLU A 393 -11.89 7.61 13.28
CA GLU A 393 -11.59 7.06 11.95
C GLU A 393 -10.72 8.01 11.13
N LEU A 394 -11.01 9.31 11.20
CA LEU A 394 -10.23 10.38 10.59
C LEU A 394 -8.78 10.44 11.10
N ASP A 395 -8.62 10.36 12.42
CA ASP A 395 -7.31 10.38 13.07
C ASP A 395 -7.28 9.42 14.27
N PRO A 396 -6.81 8.18 14.06
CA PRO A 396 -6.70 7.19 15.12
C PRO A 396 -5.70 7.58 16.22
N SER A 397 -4.83 8.56 15.98
CA SER A 397 -3.82 9.00 16.94
C SER A 397 -4.35 10.01 17.97
N ASP A 398 -5.59 10.49 17.81
CA ASP A 398 -6.20 11.45 18.74
C ASP A 398 -6.64 10.74 20.04
N ALA A 399 -5.79 10.84 21.07
CA ALA A 399 -6.05 10.28 22.39
C ALA A 399 -7.31 10.86 23.07
N LYS A 400 -7.65 12.13 22.81
CA LYS A 400 -8.80 12.78 23.45
C LYS A 400 -10.11 12.28 22.86
N MET A 401 -10.18 12.14 21.53
CA MET A 401 -11.37 11.61 20.86
C MET A 401 -11.60 10.14 21.18
N SER A 402 -10.54 9.35 21.22
CA SER A 402 -10.63 7.92 21.59
C SER A 402 -11.08 7.71 23.03
N ASP A 403 -10.60 8.51 23.98
CA ASP A 403 -11.08 8.50 25.38
C ASP A 403 -12.56 8.90 25.49
N LEU A 404 -12.97 10.01 24.84
CA LEU A 404 -14.37 10.43 24.81
C LEU A 404 -15.30 9.39 24.17
N LEU A 405 -14.82 8.67 23.15
CA LEU A 405 -15.57 7.60 22.51
C LEU A 405 -15.81 6.43 23.47
N LEU A 406 -14.78 6.02 24.22
CA LEU A 406 -14.90 4.96 25.22
C LEU A 406 -15.86 5.36 26.34
N GLN A 407 -15.74 6.60 26.84
CA GLN A 407 -16.64 7.13 27.87
C GLN A 407 -18.09 7.21 27.37
N SER A 408 -18.32 7.69 26.15
CA SER A 408 -19.66 7.77 25.55
C SER A 408 -20.26 6.40 25.32
N ARG A 409 -19.48 5.40 24.88
CA ARG A 409 -19.92 4.00 24.74
C ARG A 409 -20.35 3.39 26.07
N ALA A 410 -19.55 3.62 27.13
CA ALA A 410 -19.90 3.16 28.48
C ALA A 410 -21.20 3.83 28.96
N ALA A 411 -21.31 5.15 28.81
CA ALA A 411 -22.50 5.90 29.18
C ALA A 411 -23.76 5.44 28.44
N THR A 412 -23.68 5.18 27.12
CA THR A 412 -24.79 4.62 26.34
C THR A 412 -25.20 3.24 26.84
N SER A 413 -24.24 2.35 27.15
CA SER A 413 -24.53 1.03 27.69
C SER A 413 -25.24 1.09 29.05
N ASP A 414 -24.79 1.98 29.92
CA ASP A 414 -25.40 2.18 31.25
C ASP A 414 -26.82 2.75 31.14
N MET A 415 -27.05 3.70 30.22
CA MET A 415 -28.38 4.26 29.96
C MET A 415 -29.34 3.23 29.35
N GLN A 416 -28.88 2.38 28.43
CA GLN A 416 -29.69 1.28 27.88
C GLN A 416 -30.06 0.26 28.96
N ARG A 417 -29.11 -0.08 29.85
CA ARG A 417 -29.38 -0.94 31.01
C ARG A 417 -30.40 -0.31 31.94
N ALA A 418 -30.28 0.99 32.23
CA ALA A 418 -31.24 1.71 33.05
C ALA A 418 -32.66 1.64 32.47
N ARG A 419 -32.82 1.81 31.15
CA ARG A 419 -34.11 1.69 30.47
C ARG A 419 -34.73 0.30 30.67
N GLN A 420 -33.96 -0.77 30.43
CA GLN A 420 -34.44 -2.14 30.60
C GLN A 420 -34.82 -2.46 32.05
N VAL A 421 -34.03 -1.96 33.00
CA VAL A 421 -34.29 -2.14 34.43
C VAL A 421 -35.59 -1.42 34.85
N ILE A 422 -35.85 -0.21 34.34
CA ILE A 422 -37.10 0.51 34.58
C ILE A 422 -38.30 -0.26 34.02
N GLU A 423 -38.21 -0.75 32.77
CA GLU A 423 -39.27 -1.53 32.13
C GLU A 423 -39.55 -2.84 32.89
N ARG A 424 -38.50 -3.54 33.32
CA ARG A 424 -38.62 -4.77 34.12
C ARG A 424 -39.21 -4.49 35.51
N ALA A 425 -38.75 -3.44 36.19
CA ALA A 425 -39.29 -3.05 37.49
C ALA A 425 -40.78 -2.70 37.36
N ALA A 426 -41.19 -1.98 36.33
CA ALA A 426 -42.60 -1.68 36.05
C ALA A 426 -43.44 -2.96 35.91
N ALA A 427 -42.94 -3.95 35.18
CA ALA A 427 -43.63 -5.24 35.02
C ALA A 427 -43.77 -6.00 36.36
N LEU A 428 -42.74 -5.96 37.22
CA LEU A 428 -42.78 -6.56 38.57
C LEU A 428 -43.79 -5.83 39.48
N VAL A 429 -43.86 -4.50 39.40
CA VAL A 429 -44.85 -3.71 40.16
C VAL A 429 -46.28 -4.10 39.78
N LEU A 430 -46.53 -4.37 38.51
CA LEU A 430 -47.84 -4.79 38.02
C LEU A 430 -48.24 -6.20 38.49
N GLN A 431 -47.28 -7.09 38.77
CA GLN A 431 -47.57 -8.44 39.30
C GLN A 431 -48.02 -8.41 40.77
N ASN A 432 -47.64 -7.36 41.52
CA ASN A 432 -48.12 -7.05 42.86
C ASN A 432 -47.85 -8.10 43.97
N PHE A 433 -46.91 -9.01 43.77
CA PHE A 433 -46.46 -9.96 44.80
C PHE A 433 -45.36 -9.37 45.69
N ASP A 434 -45.21 -9.84 46.94
CA ASP A 434 -44.27 -9.27 47.92
C ASP A 434 -42.81 -9.37 47.48
N SER A 435 -42.40 -10.54 47.01
CA SER A 435 -41.05 -10.80 46.51
C SER A 435 -40.69 -9.93 45.31
N GLU A 436 -41.64 -9.70 44.42
CA GLU A 436 -41.50 -8.97 43.17
C GLU A 436 -41.40 -7.47 43.44
N LEU A 437 -42.16 -6.95 44.41
CA LEU A 437 -42.01 -5.56 44.84
C LEU A 437 -40.69 -5.30 45.57
N ALA A 438 -40.19 -6.26 46.35
CA ALA A 438 -38.86 -6.17 46.95
C ALA A 438 -37.76 -6.21 45.88
N GLN A 439 -37.93 -7.07 44.87
CA GLN A 439 -37.02 -7.14 43.73
C GLN A 439 -37.05 -5.85 42.89
N ALA A 440 -38.24 -5.33 42.56
CA ALA A 440 -38.40 -4.07 41.84
C ALA A 440 -37.75 -2.91 42.59
N ARG A 441 -37.89 -2.86 43.92
CA ARG A 441 -37.21 -1.88 44.77
C ARG A 441 -35.69 -1.98 44.64
N SER A 442 -35.12 -3.18 44.77
CA SER A 442 -33.67 -3.39 44.65
C SER A 442 -33.10 -2.95 43.29
N MET A 443 -33.87 -3.17 42.22
CA MET A 443 -33.53 -2.75 40.86
C MET A 443 -33.52 -1.22 40.72
N LEU A 444 -34.50 -0.53 41.31
CA LEU A 444 -34.63 0.92 41.18
C LEU A 444 -33.61 1.70 42.03
N ILE A 445 -33.15 1.14 43.16
CA ILE A 445 -32.10 1.77 44.00
C ILE A 445 -30.81 2.01 43.20
N GLY A 446 -30.46 1.08 42.31
CA GLY A 446 -29.26 1.18 41.46
C GLY A 446 -29.32 2.27 40.39
N LEU A 447 -30.46 2.95 40.19
CA LEU A 447 -30.68 3.91 39.11
C LEU A 447 -30.79 5.36 39.59
N ARG A 448 -30.16 5.70 40.71
CA ARG A 448 -30.25 7.04 41.32
C ARG A 448 -29.85 8.18 40.38
N ASP A 449 -28.88 7.96 39.50
CA ASP A 449 -28.41 8.97 38.54
C ASP A 449 -29.45 9.31 37.46
N PHE A 450 -30.52 8.49 37.35
CA PHE A 450 -31.65 8.66 36.44
C PHE A 450 -32.95 9.05 37.18
N ALA A 451 -32.85 9.48 38.44
CA ALA A 451 -33.98 9.89 39.27
C ALA A 451 -34.84 11.02 38.68
N GLN A 452 -34.30 11.77 37.71
CA GLN A 452 -35.02 12.87 37.06
C GLN A 452 -35.99 12.41 35.97
N ASP A 453 -35.84 11.18 35.49
CA ASP A 453 -36.64 10.63 34.40
C ASP A 453 -38.12 10.47 34.80
N SER A 454 -39.02 10.79 33.87
CA SER A 454 -40.47 10.74 34.13
C SER A 454 -40.99 9.31 34.30
N ARG A 455 -40.48 8.34 33.53
CA ARG A 455 -40.89 6.94 33.63
C ARG A 455 -40.39 6.33 34.93
N TYR A 456 -39.13 6.59 35.28
CA TYR A 456 -38.57 6.17 36.57
C TYR A 456 -39.46 6.66 37.73
N ARG A 457 -39.82 7.95 37.74
CA ARG A 457 -40.68 8.53 38.76
C ARG A 457 -42.07 7.90 38.82
N THR A 458 -42.68 7.60 37.68
CA THR A 458 -43.97 6.91 37.63
C THR A 458 -43.88 5.52 38.25
N VAL A 459 -42.86 4.73 37.89
CA VAL A 459 -42.69 3.37 38.44
C VAL A 459 -42.41 3.40 39.94
N VAL A 460 -41.57 4.32 40.41
CA VAL A 460 -41.33 4.49 41.86
C VAL A 460 -42.60 4.93 42.59
N ASN A 461 -43.44 5.74 41.96
CA ASN A 461 -44.72 6.18 42.54
C ASN A 461 -45.74 5.05 42.61
N ASP A 462 -45.84 4.23 41.57
CA ASP A 462 -46.69 3.04 41.56
C ASP A 462 -46.22 2.05 42.62
N LEU A 463 -44.90 1.81 42.70
CA LEU A 463 -44.29 0.99 43.74
C LEU A 463 -44.63 1.52 45.13
N MET A 464 -44.44 2.83 45.37
CA MET A 464 -44.73 3.45 46.67
C MET A 464 -46.19 3.28 47.05
N THR A 465 -47.11 3.39 46.09
CA THR A 465 -48.55 3.18 46.31
C THR A 465 -48.84 1.76 46.77
N ARG A 466 -48.23 0.74 46.14
CA ARG A 466 -48.39 -0.66 46.58
C ARG A 466 -47.85 -0.93 47.99
N TYR A 467 -46.71 -0.33 48.33
CA TYR A 467 -46.16 -0.45 49.69
C TYR A 467 -47.03 0.26 50.73
N LEU A 468 -47.66 1.39 50.38
CA LEU A 468 -48.63 2.07 51.23
C LEU A 468 -49.89 1.23 51.45
N GLU A 469 -50.44 0.62 50.39
CA GLU A 469 -51.59 -0.30 50.48
C GLU A 469 -51.32 -1.43 51.49
N ARG A 470 -50.13 -2.06 51.46
CA ARG A 470 -49.74 -3.11 52.41
C ARG A 470 -49.54 -2.60 53.84
N ALA A 471 -49.00 -1.39 53.98
CA ALA A 471 -48.85 -0.77 55.29
C ALA A 471 -50.21 -0.46 55.93
N GLU A 472 -51.19 -0.03 55.13
CA GLU A 472 -52.58 0.20 55.55
C GLU A 472 -53.29 -1.12 55.90
N GLU A 473 -53.15 -2.16 55.08
CA GLU A 473 -53.70 -3.50 55.37
C GLU A 473 -53.15 -4.08 56.69
N ALA A 474 -51.84 -4.01 56.91
CA ALA A 474 -51.22 -4.45 58.16
C ALA A 474 -51.68 -3.62 59.39
N LEU A 475 -52.04 -2.35 59.19
CA LEU A 475 -52.63 -1.51 60.23
C LEU A 475 -54.06 -1.93 60.56
N ASP A 476 -54.87 -2.23 59.54
CA ASP A 476 -56.25 -2.70 59.68
C ASP A 476 -56.32 -4.06 60.39
N ASP A 477 -55.39 -4.96 60.08
CA ASP A 477 -55.22 -6.26 60.77
C ASP A 477 -54.66 -6.14 62.19
N GLY A 478 -54.24 -4.94 62.60
CA GLY A 478 -53.64 -4.68 63.91
C GLY A 478 -52.22 -5.24 64.09
N ASN A 479 -51.57 -5.68 63.01
CA ASN A 479 -50.19 -6.17 63.02
C ASN A 479 -49.17 -5.03 63.05
N THR A 480 -49.01 -4.45 64.25
CA THR A 480 -48.11 -3.29 64.48
C THR A 480 -46.65 -3.49 64.05
N ALA A 481 -46.12 -4.71 64.06
CA ALA A 481 -44.72 -4.96 63.74
C ALA A 481 -44.48 -4.90 62.22
N GLU A 482 -45.42 -5.42 61.45
CA GLU A 482 -45.38 -5.45 59.98
C GLU A 482 -45.62 -4.05 59.39
N ALA A 483 -46.58 -3.30 59.95
CA ALA A 483 -46.79 -1.90 59.59
C ALA A 483 -45.55 -1.03 59.83
N GLU A 484 -44.78 -1.27 60.90
CA GLU A 484 -43.54 -0.54 61.19
C GLU A 484 -42.42 -0.88 60.18
N LEU A 485 -42.35 -2.14 59.71
CA LEU A 485 -41.40 -2.57 58.68
C LEU A 485 -41.67 -1.90 57.33
N TRP A 486 -42.93 -1.90 56.87
CA TRP A 486 -43.31 -1.24 55.62
C TRP A 486 -43.08 0.27 55.69
N TYR A 487 -43.39 0.90 56.82
CA TYR A 487 -43.11 2.31 57.05
C TYR A 487 -41.61 2.65 56.98
N GLN A 488 -40.74 1.82 57.58
CA GLN A 488 -39.29 2.03 57.48
C GLN A 488 -38.81 1.91 56.02
N THR A 489 -39.32 0.93 55.29
CA THR A 489 -38.98 0.72 53.87
C THR A 489 -39.36 1.92 53.00
N LEU A 490 -40.51 2.54 53.27
CA LEU A 490 -40.99 3.73 52.57
C LEU A 490 -40.15 5.00 52.82
N ARG A 491 -39.29 5.01 53.85
CA ARG A 491 -38.35 6.11 54.15
C ARG A 491 -36.97 5.94 53.52
N GLU A 492 -36.72 4.79 52.92
CA GLU A 492 -35.46 4.46 52.28
C GLU A 492 -35.54 4.75 50.76
N GLU A 493 -34.39 4.68 50.08
CA GLU A 493 -34.37 4.74 48.62
C GLU A 493 -35.21 3.58 48.02
N PRO A 494 -35.92 3.79 46.89
CA PRO A 494 -35.93 4.94 45.99
C PRO A 494 -36.98 6.04 46.30
N PHE A 495 -37.73 5.93 47.40
CA PHE A 495 -38.96 6.73 47.63
C PHE A 495 -38.72 8.18 48.06
N ASN A 496 -37.51 8.50 48.53
CA ASN A 496 -37.12 9.84 49.00
C ASN A 496 -37.33 10.97 47.97
N ILE A 497 -37.43 10.64 46.69
CA ILE A 497 -37.59 11.59 45.59
C ILE A 497 -39.05 12.07 45.47
N LEU A 498 -40.01 11.30 45.98
CA LEU A 498 -41.44 11.61 45.92
C LEU A 498 -41.86 12.36 47.19
N GLY A 499 -42.23 13.64 47.05
CA GLY A 499 -42.56 14.53 48.17
C GLY A 499 -43.84 14.21 48.98
N ARG A 500 -44.28 12.95 49.08
CA ARG A 500 -45.53 12.54 49.75
C ARG A 500 -45.39 12.36 51.27
N ARG A 501 -44.95 13.41 51.96
CA ARG A 501 -44.77 13.39 53.42
C ARG A 501 -46.07 13.25 54.22
N ALA A 502 -47.20 13.65 53.64
CA ALA A 502 -48.50 13.64 54.33
C ALA A 502 -49.06 12.22 54.52
N GLU A 503 -48.97 11.37 53.49
CA GLU A 503 -49.41 9.97 53.54
C GLU A 503 -48.54 9.16 54.52
N LEU A 504 -47.22 9.33 54.43
CA LEU A 504 -46.26 8.75 55.38
C LEU A 504 -46.52 9.19 56.82
N GLY A 505 -46.87 10.46 57.02
CA GLY A 505 -47.22 11.00 58.34
C GLY A 505 -48.50 10.42 58.92
N ARG A 506 -49.49 10.06 58.08
CA ARG A 506 -50.72 9.39 58.53
C ARG A 506 -50.42 7.97 59.03
N VAL A 507 -49.71 7.17 58.25
CA VAL A 507 -49.28 5.82 58.64
C VAL A 507 -48.47 5.86 59.94
N GLU A 508 -47.52 6.80 60.06
CA GLU A 508 -46.71 6.99 61.27
C GLU A 508 -47.55 7.28 62.53
N GLN A 509 -48.56 8.14 62.40
CA GLN A 509 -49.45 8.50 63.52
C GLN A 509 -50.28 7.28 63.98
N GLU A 510 -50.78 6.49 63.04
CA GLU A 510 -51.62 5.32 63.37
C GLU A 510 -50.78 4.17 63.96
N VAL A 511 -49.58 3.90 63.43
CA VAL A 511 -48.61 2.96 64.06
C VAL A 511 -48.31 3.37 65.50
N ARG A 512 -48.04 4.66 65.74
CA ARG A 512 -47.76 5.19 67.09
C ARG A 512 -48.96 5.03 68.02
N ARG A 513 -50.19 5.23 67.52
CA ARG A 513 -51.42 5.07 68.28
C ARG A 513 -51.64 3.62 68.71
N LEU A 514 -51.49 2.67 67.78
CA LEU A 514 -51.63 1.24 68.07
C LEU A 514 -50.55 0.75 69.04
N ARG A 515 -49.30 1.20 68.89
CA ARG A 515 -48.20 0.89 69.82
C ARG A 515 -48.49 1.40 71.23
N ARG A 516 -49.00 2.62 71.39
CA ARG A 516 -49.43 3.16 72.69
C ARG A 516 -50.55 2.33 73.30
N ARG A 517 -51.54 1.92 72.50
CA ARG A 517 -52.67 1.09 72.95
C ARG A 517 -52.21 -0.29 73.41
N ARG A 518 -51.37 -0.98 72.63
CA ARG A 518 -50.78 -2.28 72.99
C ARG A 518 -49.91 -2.17 74.25
N ARG A 519 -49.07 -1.12 74.33
CA ARG A 519 -48.26 -0.84 75.52
C ARG A 519 -49.14 -0.58 76.75
N SER A 520 -50.25 0.15 76.62
CA SER A 520 -51.19 0.34 77.74
C SER A 520 -51.84 -0.97 78.19
N TYR A 521 -52.24 -1.85 77.27
CA TYR A 521 -52.79 -3.16 77.63
C TYR A 521 -51.77 -4.08 78.30
N ILE A 522 -50.51 -4.09 77.84
CA ILE A 522 -49.43 -4.87 78.48
C ILE A 522 -49.14 -4.32 79.88
N VAL A 523 -49.07 -3.00 80.03
CA VAL A 523 -48.83 -2.37 81.33
C VAL A 523 -49.97 -2.64 82.31
N THR A 524 -51.23 -2.56 81.87
CA THR A 524 -52.37 -2.90 82.75
C THR A 524 -52.40 -4.39 83.08
N PHE A 525 -52.13 -5.27 82.13
CA PHE A 525 -52.05 -6.72 82.38
C PHE A 525 -50.92 -7.09 83.36
N LEU A 526 -49.72 -6.51 83.20
CA LEU A 526 -48.62 -6.69 84.14
C LEU A 526 -48.94 -6.12 85.52
N ALA A 527 -49.60 -4.96 85.59
CA ALA A 527 -50.06 -4.41 86.87
C ALA A 527 -51.05 -5.36 87.56
N ILE A 528 -51.98 -5.98 86.81
CA ILE A 528 -52.92 -6.98 87.34
C ILE A 528 -52.18 -8.23 87.84
N ILE A 529 -51.19 -8.74 87.10
CA ILE A 529 -50.35 -9.87 87.54
C ILE A 529 -49.59 -9.54 88.82
N VAL A 530 -49.00 -8.35 88.92
CA VAL A 530 -48.29 -7.90 90.12
C VAL A 530 -49.24 -7.80 91.31
N ILE A 531 -50.46 -7.32 91.10
CA ILE A 531 -51.50 -7.26 92.15
C ILE A 531 -51.89 -8.67 92.60
N ILE A 532 -52.15 -9.60 91.69
CA ILE A 532 -52.52 -11.00 92.00
C ILE A 532 -51.37 -11.73 92.68
N GLY A 533 -50.13 -11.57 92.19
CA GLY A 533 -48.92 -12.14 92.79
C GLY A 533 -48.64 -11.56 94.18
N GLY A 534 -48.87 -10.26 94.38
CA GLY A 534 -48.78 -9.60 95.68
C GLY A 534 -49.80 -10.14 96.69
N ILE A 535 -51.04 -10.41 96.27
CA ILE A 535 -52.07 -11.02 97.11
C ILE A 535 -51.71 -12.49 97.44
N GLY A 536 -51.19 -13.25 96.47
CA GLY A 536 -50.72 -14.63 96.68
C GLY A 536 -49.53 -14.72 97.65
N ALA A 537 -48.58 -13.79 97.55
CA ALA A 537 -47.45 -13.68 98.47
C ALA A 537 -47.89 -13.30 99.90
N LEU A 538 -48.97 -12.52 100.04
CA LEU A 538 -49.54 -12.17 101.35
C LEU A 538 -50.21 -13.37 102.04
N LEU A 539 -50.89 -14.24 101.28
CA LEU A 539 -51.65 -15.40 101.80
C LEU A 539 -50.76 -16.62 102.13
N THR A 540 -49.58 -16.74 101.52
CA THR A 540 -48.65 -17.87 101.71
C THR A 540 -47.45 -17.54 102.62
N ARG A 541 -47.57 -16.47 103.42
CA ARG A 541 -46.50 -15.87 104.22
C ARG A 541 -45.78 -16.85 105.17
N SER A 542 -46.47 -17.88 105.69
CA SER A 542 -45.90 -18.87 106.62
C SER A 542 -45.01 -19.92 105.95
N GLN A 543 -45.01 -20.05 104.62
CA GLN A 543 -44.29 -21.11 103.90
C GLN A 543 -42.90 -20.68 103.42
N TRP A 544 -42.66 -19.38 103.17
CA TRP A 544 -41.41 -18.88 102.56
C TRP A 544 -40.51 -18.08 103.52
N GLN A 545 -40.96 -17.80 104.74
CA GLN A 545 -40.25 -16.96 105.72
C GLN A 545 -38.91 -17.55 106.24
N PRO A 546 -38.72 -18.88 106.39
CA PRO A 546 -37.43 -19.45 106.84
C PRO A 546 -36.32 -19.41 105.77
N VAL A 547 -36.67 -19.25 104.50
CA VAL A 547 -35.70 -19.24 103.38
C VAL A 547 -35.00 -17.89 103.25
N LEU A 548 -35.64 -16.80 103.69
CA LEU A 548 -35.11 -15.44 103.55
C LEU A 548 -34.27 -14.97 104.75
N PHE A 549 -34.21 -15.72 105.87
CA PHE A 549 -33.49 -15.30 107.10
C PHE A 549 -32.87 -16.47 107.93
N PRO A 550 -31.68 -17.00 107.60
CA PRO A 550 -30.95 -17.95 108.47
C PRO A 550 -30.11 -17.24 109.59
N PRO A 551 -29.87 -17.88 110.76
CA PRO A 551 -29.11 -17.30 111.89
C PRO A 551 -27.58 -17.42 111.76
N PRO A 552 -26.77 -16.62 112.51
CA PRO A 552 -25.35 -16.39 112.22
C PRO A 552 -24.41 -17.47 112.78
N THR A 553 -23.30 -17.76 112.09
CA THR A 553 -22.17 -18.58 112.61
C THR A 553 -20.83 -18.03 112.09
N ALA A 554 -19.79 -18.16 112.91
CA ALA A 554 -18.53 -17.39 112.91
C ALA A 554 -17.41 -17.86 111.95
N THR A 555 -16.51 -16.91 111.66
CA THR A 555 -15.32 -16.89 110.80
C THR A 555 -14.09 -17.61 111.39
N PRO A 556 -13.14 -18.12 110.57
CA PRO A 556 -11.81 -17.49 110.39
C PRO A 556 -11.26 -17.63 108.94
N THR A 557 -10.17 -17.04 108.41
CA THR A 557 -9.24 -15.91 108.68
C THR A 557 -8.18 -15.94 107.53
N TYR A 558 -8.05 -14.80 106.80
CA TYR A 558 -6.90 -14.16 106.07
C TYR A 558 -6.02 -14.90 105.00
N THR A 559 -5.91 -14.47 103.71
CA THR A 559 -5.06 -13.43 102.99
C THR A 559 -3.55 -13.76 102.87
N PRO A 560 -2.74 -13.39 101.82
CA PRO A 560 -2.86 -12.29 100.81
C PRO A 560 -2.61 -12.66 99.31
N THR A 561 -3.25 -12.01 98.31
CA THR A 561 -2.91 -10.76 97.54
C THR A 561 -1.77 -10.96 96.51
N SER A 562 -1.84 -10.59 95.22
CA SER A 562 -2.22 -9.31 94.56
C SER A 562 -2.80 -9.54 93.15
N SER A 563 -3.90 -8.88 92.74
CA SER A 563 -4.01 -7.53 92.13
C SER A 563 -4.07 -7.58 90.60
N GLU A 564 -5.26 -7.38 90.01
CA GLU A 564 -5.74 -6.18 89.30
C GLU A 564 -7.07 -6.49 88.57
N THR A 565 -7.80 -5.43 88.22
CA THR A 565 -9.26 -5.27 88.00
C THR A 565 -9.47 -4.61 86.61
N PRO A 566 -10.66 -4.43 85.96
CA PRO A 566 -11.99 -5.09 85.94
C PRO A 566 -12.58 -5.45 84.52
N THR A 567 -13.77 -6.10 84.52
CA THR A 567 -14.99 -5.90 83.65
C THR A 567 -15.05 -6.37 82.16
N PRO A 568 -16.25 -6.57 81.56
CA PRO A 568 -17.25 -7.62 81.80
C PRO A 568 -17.61 -8.45 80.53
N SER A 569 -18.29 -9.56 80.77
CA SER A 569 -18.72 -10.61 79.84
C SER A 569 -19.78 -10.19 78.81
N ASN A 570 -19.62 -10.67 77.56
CA ASN A 570 -20.69 -10.99 76.62
C ASN A 570 -20.33 -12.29 75.86
N THR A 571 -21.26 -13.23 75.84
CA THR A 571 -21.33 -14.47 75.04
C THR A 571 -22.69 -14.38 74.33
N PRO A 572 -22.89 -14.69 73.03
CA PRO A 572 -22.47 -15.95 72.41
C PRO A 572 -22.02 -15.90 70.90
N THR A 573 -21.27 -16.95 70.49
CA THR A 573 -21.15 -17.67 69.18
C THR A 573 -21.60 -17.03 67.84
N PRO A 574 -21.09 -17.49 66.67
CA PRO A 574 -19.70 -17.75 66.23
C PRO A 574 -19.35 -17.04 64.87
N SER A 575 -18.05 -16.96 64.56
CA SER A 575 -17.44 -16.83 63.22
C SER A 575 -17.49 -15.51 62.44
N GLU A 576 -16.51 -14.63 62.69
CA GLU A 576 -15.79 -13.88 61.64
C GLU A 576 -14.33 -13.67 62.10
N THR A 577 -13.33 -13.92 61.22
CA THR A 577 -11.96 -13.37 61.29
C THR A 577 -11.19 -13.67 59.98
N PRO A 578 -10.09 -12.97 59.64
CA PRO A 578 -10.09 -11.93 58.62
C PRO A 578 -9.08 -12.19 57.46
N LEU A 579 -9.05 -11.22 56.54
CA LEU A 579 -7.97 -10.90 55.61
C LEU A 579 -6.56 -11.12 56.22
N PRO A 580 -5.56 -11.54 55.41
CA PRO A 580 -4.62 -10.51 54.96
C PRO A 580 -4.07 -10.70 53.54
N SER A 581 -3.64 -9.57 53.00
CA SER A 581 -2.79 -9.40 51.82
C SER A 581 -1.33 -9.78 52.12
N GLY A 582 -0.64 -10.37 51.13
CA GLY A 582 0.75 -10.01 50.83
C GLY A 582 1.85 -11.09 50.87
N THR A 583 2.07 -11.79 49.73
CA THR A 583 3.37 -12.20 49.11
C THR A 583 4.34 -13.15 49.87
N PRO A 584 5.28 -13.92 49.23
CA PRO A 584 5.88 -13.73 47.88
C PRO A 584 6.14 -15.01 46.99
N THR A 585 6.42 -14.78 45.68
CA THR A 585 7.37 -15.47 44.74
C THR A 585 7.38 -17.01 44.53
N TRP A 586 7.57 -17.65 43.37
CA TRP A 586 7.73 -17.45 41.90
C TRP A 586 7.32 -18.82 41.26
N THR A 587 6.78 -18.98 40.04
CA THR A 587 7.48 -19.15 38.75
C THR A 587 6.42 -19.49 37.66
N PRO A 588 6.54 -19.00 36.40
CA PRO A 588 5.48 -19.09 35.38
C PRO A 588 5.58 -20.32 34.44
N THR A 589 4.42 -20.76 33.93
CA THR A 589 4.27 -21.55 32.68
C THR A 589 3.03 -21.03 31.94
N PRO A 590 3.13 -20.60 30.65
CA PRO A 590 2.02 -20.05 29.90
C PRO A 590 1.23 -21.14 29.16
N SER A 591 -0.08 -20.97 29.05
CA SER A 591 -0.93 -21.70 28.10
C SER A 591 -2.03 -20.77 27.60
N ASP A 592 -1.73 -19.98 26.57
CA ASP A 592 -2.73 -19.35 25.73
C ASP A 592 -3.22 -20.39 24.72
N THR A 593 -4.47 -20.79 24.84
CA THR A 593 -5.20 -21.47 23.75
C THR A 593 -6.26 -20.49 23.26
N TYR A 594 -5.93 -19.79 22.18
CA TYR A 594 -6.91 -19.09 21.36
C TYR A 594 -7.74 -20.14 20.61
N THR A 595 -9.03 -20.19 20.87
CA THR A 595 -10.00 -20.91 20.04
C THR A 595 -10.46 -19.97 18.91
N PRO A 596 -10.04 -20.17 17.65
CA PRO A 596 -10.59 -19.43 16.53
C PRO A 596 -12.03 -19.86 16.22
N SER A 597 -12.87 -18.86 16.00
CA SER A 597 -14.24 -18.97 15.50
C SER A 597 -14.28 -19.72 14.15
N PRO A 598 -15.27 -20.61 13.90
CA PRO A 598 -15.39 -21.32 12.63
C PRO A 598 -15.68 -20.36 11.47
N THR A 599 -14.81 -20.40 10.46
CA THR A 599 -14.97 -19.72 9.16
C THR A 599 -15.97 -20.47 8.30
N VAL A 600 -16.95 -19.75 7.73
CA VAL A 600 -17.95 -20.26 6.78
C VAL A 600 -17.28 -20.61 5.46
N THR A 601 -17.40 -21.86 5.04
CA THR A 601 -16.94 -22.40 3.76
C THR A 601 -17.97 -22.13 2.67
N PRO A 602 -17.66 -21.48 1.53
CA PRO A 602 -18.53 -21.49 0.37
C PRO A 602 -18.37 -22.81 -0.39
N SER A 603 -19.41 -23.64 -0.39
CA SER A 603 -19.51 -24.83 -1.27
C SER A 603 -20.14 -24.41 -2.59
N PHE A 604 -19.38 -24.49 -3.68
CA PHE A 604 -19.90 -24.41 -5.04
C PHE A 604 -20.57 -25.73 -5.41
N THR A 605 -21.89 -25.75 -5.49
CA THR A 605 -22.66 -26.82 -6.11
C THR A 605 -23.06 -26.39 -7.52
N VAL A 606 -22.47 -27.02 -8.53
CA VAL A 606 -22.87 -26.89 -9.93
C VAL A 606 -24.09 -27.81 -10.14
N THR A 607 -25.26 -27.20 -10.34
CA THR A 607 -26.46 -27.93 -10.78
C THR A 607 -26.67 -27.63 -12.26
N ALA A 608 -26.45 -28.63 -13.11
CA ALA A 608 -26.88 -28.57 -14.51
C ALA A 608 -28.38 -28.84 -14.59
N SER A 609 -29.13 -27.96 -15.27
CA SER A 609 -30.48 -28.26 -15.73
C SER A 609 -30.66 -27.73 -17.15
N LEU A 610 -31.14 -28.61 -18.02
CA LEU A 610 -31.36 -28.41 -19.46
C LEU A 610 -32.61 -27.53 -19.72
N THR A 611 -32.48 -26.76 -20.80
CA THR A 611 -33.42 -26.11 -21.77
C THR A 611 -34.90 -26.57 -21.85
N PRO A 612 -35.80 -25.91 -22.64
CA PRO A 612 -35.88 -24.52 -23.15
C PRO A 612 -37.30 -23.90 -23.05
N THR A 613 -37.47 -22.58 -23.24
CA THR A 613 -38.72 -22.06 -23.83
C THR A 613 -38.46 -20.79 -24.62
N ALA A 614 -38.77 -20.83 -25.92
CA ALA A 614 -38.70 -19.71 -26.84
C ALA A 614 -39.92 -18.80 -26.68
N THR A 615 -39.72 -17.49 -26.76
CA THR A 615 -40.80 -16.58 -27.15
C THR A 615 -40.20 -15.47 -28.01
N ASN A 616 -40.52 -15.53 -29.31
CA ASN A 616 -40.23 -14.49 -30.28
C ASN A 616 -41.10 -13.27 -30.00
N THR A 617 -40.49 -12.09 -29.97
CA THR A 617 -41.20 -10.86 -30.34
C THR A 617 -40.22 -9.94 -31.05
N ALA A 618 -40.45 -9.76 -32.35
CA ALA A 618 -39.71 -8.83 -33.20
C ALA A 618 -40.29 -7.43 -33.05
N THR A 619 -39.42 -6.42 -32.92
CA THR A 619 -39.81 -5.05 -33.26
C THR A 619 -38.61 -4.31 -33.82
N HIS A 620 -38.75 -3.89 -35.07
CA HIS A 620 -37.77 -3.17 -35.88
C HIS A 620 -37.68 -1.71 -35.45
N THR A 621 -36.46 -1.14 -35.37
CA THR A 621 -36.15 0.22 -35.90
C THR A 621 -34.62 0.41 -35.99
N PRO A 622 -34.11 1.20 -36.96
CA PRO A 622 -32.87 0.95 -37.69
C PRO A 622 -31.59 1.47 -37.03
N THR A 623 -30.50 0.73 -37.21
CA THR A 623 -29.13 1.10 -36.81
C THR A 623 -28.39 1.72 -38.01
N ILE A 624 -27.75 2.85 -37.77
CA ILE A 624 -26.88 3.57 -38.70
C ILE A 624 -25.50 2.89 -38.66
N THR A 625 -24.99 2.52 -39.82
CA THR A 625 -23.69 1.89 -40.04
C THR A 625 -22.56 2.93 -39.91
N PRO A 626 -21.54 2.67 -39.07
CA PRO A 626 -20.16 2.97 -39.46
C PRO A 626 -19.37 1.67 -39.62
N THR A 627 -18.82 1.51 -40.82
CA THR A 627 -17.93 0.42 -41.22
C THR A 627 -16.61 0.54 -40.47
N PHE A 628 -16.35 -0.33 -39.50
CA PHE A 628 -15.02 -0.55 -38.94
C PHE A 628 -14.36 -1.75 -39.63
N THR A 629 -13.21 -1.47 -40.24
CA THR A 629 -12.30 -2.43 -40.85
C THR A 629 -11.65 -3.30 -39.76
N PRO A 630 -11.77 -4.64 -39.78
CA PRO A 630 -11.04 -5.50 -38.87
C PRO A 630 -9.58 -5.61 -39.34
N SER A 631 -8.64 -5.10 -38.55
CA SER A 631 -7.24 -5.54 -38.62
C SER A 631 -7.00 -6.47 -37.44
N GLU A 632 -7.21 -7.77 -37.66
CA GLU A 632 -6.67 -8.79 -36.78
C GLU A 632 -5.16 -8.89 -37.03
N THR A 633 -4.39 -8.31 -36.12
CA THR A 633 -3.04 -8.84 -35.84
C THR A 633 -3.16 -9.57 -34.49
N PRO A 634 -2.89 -10.89 -34.43
CA PRO A 634 -2.96 -11.62 -33.17
C PRO A 634 -1.93 -11.06 -32.19
N SER A 635 -2.43 -10.44 -31.13
CA SER A 635 -1.62 -10.04 -29.98
C SER A 635 -1.04 -11.29 -29.34
N VAL A 636 0.30 -11.36 -29.31
CA VAL A 636 1.02 -12.43 -28.63
C VAL A 636 0.66 -12.35 -27.15
N THR A 637 -0.02 -13.39 -26.67
CA THR A 637 -0.34 -13.57 -25.25
C THR A 637 0.95 -13.48 -24.44
N PRO A 638 1.03 -12.63 -23.39
CA PRO A 638 2.22 -12.59 -22.56
C PRO A 638 2.42 -13.96 -21.91
N SER A 639 3.54 -14.59 -22.27
CA SER A 639 4.09 -15.75 -21.56
C SER A 639 4.19 -15.42 -20.07
N PRO A 640 3.84 -16.34 -19.15
CA PRO A 640 3.95 -16.09 -17.71
C PRO A 640 5.38 -15.64 -17.40
N THR A 641 5.50 -14.40 -16.93
CA THR A 641 6.73 -13.81 -16.44
C THR A 641 7.35 -14.77 -15.43
N ILE A 642 8.52 -15.32 -15.77
CA ILE A 642 9.37 -16.06 -14.84
C ILE A 642 9.60 -15.15 -13.63
N THR A 643 8.96 -15.51 -12.52
CA THR A 643 9.19 -14.87 -11.22
C THR A 643 10.67 -15.02 -10.90
N PRO A 644 11.41 -13.95 -10.60
CA PRO A 644 12.84 -14.05 -10.32
C PRO A 644 13.05 -15.03 -9.17
N THR A 645 13.70 -16.15 -9.46
CA THR A 645 14.10 -17.12 -8.44
C THR A 645 15.07 -16.41 -7.50
N GLN A 646 14.71 -16.29 -6.21
CA GLN A 646 15.57 -15.67 -5.20
C GLN A 646 16.96 -16.34 -5.24
N PRO A 647 18.06 -15.58 -5.15
CA PRO A 647 19.40 -16.14 -5.23
C PRO A 647 19.63 -17.11 -4.05
N ILE A 648 20.08 -18.32 -4.36
CA ILE A 648 20.47 -19.31 -3.36
C ILE A 648 21.78 -18.81 -2.72
N LEU A 649 21.75 -18.56 -1.42
CA LEU A 649 22.89 -18.05 -0.65
C LEU A 649 23.96 -19.13 -0.43
N CYS A 650 23.53 -20.37 -0.18
CA CYS A 650 24.37 -21.54 0.06
C CYS A 650 23.49 -22.81 0.10
N ARG A 651 24.13 -23.98 0.07
CA ARG A 651 23.48 -25.27 0.28
C ARG A 651 23.91 -25.86 1.63
N VAL A 652 22.96 -26.37 2.40
CA VAL A 652 23.19 -26.94 3.74
C VAL A 652 22.59 -28.33 3.87
N ILE A 653 23.21 -29.18 4.68
CA ILE A 653 22.75 -30.52 5.04
C ILE A 653 22.63 -30.62 6.55
N VAL A 654 21.78 -31.53 7.04
CA VAL A 654 21.67 -31.80 8.49
C VAL A 654 23.03 -32.25 9.04
N SER A 655 23.55 -31.52 10.03
CA SER A 655 24.85 -31.81 10.63
C SER A 655 24.76 -32.93 11.65
N ASN A 656 25.74 -33.85 11.67
CA ASN A 656 25.89 -34.92 12.66
C ASN A 656 26.34 -34.43 14.05
N VAL A 657 25.85 -33.27 14.48
CA VAL A 657 26.13 -32.73 15.82
C VAL A 657 24.92 -33.10 16.68
N ASP A 658 25.14 -34.00 17.65
CA ASP A 658 24.19 -34.42 18.70
C ASP A 658 23.07 -35.43 18.32
N ASN A 659 23.34 -36.48 17.53
CA ASN A 659 22.37 -37.56 17.24
C ASN A 659 21.02 -37.08 16.65
N VAL A 660 21.02 -35.95 15.94
CA VAL A 660 19.83 -35.41 15.30
C VAL A 660 19.60 -36.11 13.96
N GLU A 661 18.72 -37.12 13.92
CA GLU A 661 18.37 -37.88 12.70
C GLU A 661 17.56 -37.03 11.69
N ALA A 662 16.89 -35.97 12.15
CA ALA A 662 16.12 -35.07 11.31
C ALA A 662 16.03 -33.66 11.91
N VAL A 663 15.99 -32.65 11.04
CA VAL A 663 15.86 -31.24 11.42
C VAL A 663 14.43 -30.76 11.21
N ASN A 664 13.92 -30.02 12.20
CA ASN A 664 12.56 -29.47 12.15
C ASN A 664 12.52 -28.20 11.30
N VAL A 665 11.65 -28.18 10.30
CA VAL A 665 11.33 -27.00 9.49
C VAL A 665 10.12 -26.28 10.11
N ARG A 666 10.21 -24.97 10.29
CA ARG A 666 9.21 -24.17 11.02
C ARG A 666 8.64 -23.03 10.18
N THR A 667 7.46 -22.55 10.58
CA THR A 667 6.79 -21.41 9.91
C THR A 667 7.44 -20.06 10.18
N GLN A 668 8.16 -19.91 11.29
CA GLN A 668 8.84 -18.68 11.71
C GLN A 668 10.22 -19.00 12.33
N PRO A 669 11.17 -18.05 12.35
CA PRO A 669 12.52 -18.24 12.91
C PRO A 669 12.52 -18.22 14.45
N THR A 670 11.71 -19.08 15.07
CA THR A 670 11.66 -19.24 16.53
C THR A 670 11.48 -20.71 16.91
N VAL A 671 12.02 -21.11 18.06
CA VAL A 671 11.86 -22.49 18.58
C VAL A 671 10.41 -22.84 18.95
N ASN A 672 9.56 -21.83 19.18
CA ASN A 672 8.15 -21.98 19.56
C ASN A 672 7.19 -22.04 18.36
N ALA A 673 7.68 -21.73 17.15
CA ALA A 673 6.85 -21.71 15.95
C ALA A 673 6.35 -23.12 15.55
N PRO A 674 5.14 -23.24 14.97
CA PRO A 674 4.62 -24.49 14.43
C PRO A 674 5.61 -25.17 13.47
N ARG A 675 5.71 -26.50 13.57
CA ARG A 675 6.56 -27.32 12.71
C ARG A 675 5.78 -27.65 11.42
N ILE A 676 6.37 -27.31 10.28
CA ILE A 676 5.86 -27.63 8.94
C ILE A 676 6.17 -29.10 8.60
N GLY A 677 7.36 -29.56 8.98
CA GLY A 677 7.82 -30.92 8.71
C GLY A 677 9.22 -31.17 9.26
N THR A 678 9.75 -32.35 8.97
CA THR A 678 11.11 -32.75 9.36
C THR A 678 11.88 -33.24 8.14
N ILE A 679 13.11 -32.75 7.98
CA ILE A 679 14.01 -33.15 6.89
C ILE A 679 15.05 -34.12 7.46
N PRO A 680 15.17 -35.36 6.94
CA PRO A 680 16.14 -36.34 7.43
C PRO A 680 17.56 -36.01 6.98
N GLN A 681 18.53 -36.70 7.57
CA GLN A 681 19.93 -36.60 7.17
C GLN A 681 20.16 -36.88 5.67
N ARG A 682 21.20 -36.25 5.11
CA ARG A 682 21.63 -36.34 3.69
C ARG A 682 20.72 -35.69 2.64
N VAL A 683 19.63 -35.04 3.04
CA VAL A 683 18.85 -34.19 2.14
C VAL A 683 19.49 -32.80 2.10
N GLY A 684 19.89 -32.36 0.91
CA GLY A 684 20.41 -31.02 0.69
C GLY A 684 19.30 -29.98 0.67
N MET A 685 19.50 -28.88 1.37
CA MET A 685 18.58 -27.76 1.51
C MET A 685 19.21 -26.49 0.95
N ASP A 686 18.49 -25.75 0.14
CA ASP A 686 18.97 -24.50 -0.45
C ASP A 686 18.53 -23.32 0.42
N VAL A 687 19.49 -22.55 0.93
CA VAL A 687 19.25 -21.39 1.79
C VAL A 687 18.92 -20.18 0.93
N LEU A 688 17.74 -19.61 1.11
CA LEU A 688 17.26 -18.44 0.36
C LEU A 688 17.41 -17.14 1.16
N ARG A 689 17.35 -17.22 2.50
CA ARG A 689 17.43 -16.07 3.41
C ARG A 689 18.02 -16.50 4.73
N GLN A 690 18.66 -15.57 5.45
CA GLN A 690 19.08 -15.75 6.83
C GLN A 690 18.54 -14.62 7.69
N GLU A 691 18.15 -14.91 8.93
CA GLU A 691 17.61 -13.93 9.87
C GLU A 691 17.98 -14.31 11.31
N ARG A 692 18.07 -13.33 12.21
CA ARG A 692 18.23 -13.59 13.65
C ARG A 692 16.84 -13.74 14.29
N GLY A 693 16.63 -14.86 14.97
CA GLY A 693 15.35 -15.15 15.60
C GLY A 693 14.99 -14.08 16.64
N PRO A 694 13.77 -13.52 16.61
CA PRO A 694 13.37 -12.40 17.46
C PRO A 694 13.29 -12.75 18.96
N THR A 695 13.24 -14.04 19.29
CA THR A 695 13.10 -14.51 20.68
C THR A 695 14.33 -15.23 21.22
N ASP A 696 15.15 -15.86 20.38
CA ASP A 696 16.32 -16.64 20.78
C ASP A 696 17.66 -16.01 20.37
N GLY A 697 17.65 -14.96 19.53
CA GLY A 697 18.85 -14.28 19.03
C GLY A 697 19.76 -15.15 18.16
N ARG A 698 19.34 -16.37 17.82
CA ARG A 698 20.11 -17.34 17.03
C ARG A 698 19.92 -17.10 15.54
N VAL A 699 20.84 -17.61 14.73
CA VAL A 699 20.72 -17.53 13.27
C VAL A 699 19.80 -18.64 12.75
N TRP A 700 18.85 -18.24 11.91
CA TRP A 700 17.92 -19.11 11.22
C TRP A 700 18.07 -18.96 9.71
N TYR A 701 18.00 -20.08 9.01
CA TYR A 701 18.03 -20.16 7.55
C TYR A 701 16.62 -20.45 7.04
N PHE A 702 16.14 -19.63 6.11
CA PHE A 702 14.95 -19.95 5.34
C PHE A 702 15.38 -20.83 4.17
N VAL A 703 14.97 -22.09 4.21
CA VAL A 703 15.42 -23.11 3.28
C VAL A 703 14.27 -23.62 2.42
N THR A 704 14.61 -24.04 1.20
CA THR A 704 13.78 -24.92 0.40
C THR A 704 14.47 -26.28 0.24
N ALA A 705 13.70 -27.36 0.38
CA ALA A 705 14.19 -28.72 0.23
C ALA A 705 13.15 -29.58 -0.48
N SER A 706 13.60 -30.44 -1.39
CA SER A 706 12.75 -31.44 -2.03
C SER A 706 12.91 -32.80 -1.34
N PHE A 707 11.82 -33.31 -0.78
CA PHE A 707 11.80 -34.60 -0.11
C PHE A 707 10.52 -35.38 -0.49
N GLU A 708 10.66 -36.64 -0.91
CA GLU A 708 9.55 -37.52 -1.34
C GLU A 708 8.60 -36.92 -2.40
N GLY A 709 9.12 -36.07 -3.30
CA GLY A 709 8.32 -35.43 -4.34
C GLY A 709 7.53 -34.20 -3.88
N ALA A 710 7.65 -33.79 -2.61
CA ALA A 710 7.12 -32.55 -2.08
C ALA A 710 8.23 -31.52 -1.84
N GLU A 711 7.97 -30.26 -2.17
CA GLU A 711 8.86 -29.14 -1.83
C GLU A 711 8.45 -28.58 -0.47
N ILE A 712 9.35 -28.66 0.51
CA ILE A 712 9.16 -28.13 1.86
C ILE A 712 9.93 -26.82 1.95
N ARG A 713 9.23 -25.74 2.33
CA ARG A 713 9.82 -24.42 2.56
C ARG A 713 9.57 -23.96 3.98
N GLY A 714 10.61 -23.48 4.65
CA GLY A 714 10.49 -22.91 5.98
C GLY A 714 11.81 -22.64 6.68
N TRP A 715 11.74 -22.36 7.97
CA TRP A 715 12.86 -21.94 8.78
C TRP A 715 13.53 -23.12 9.50
N VAL A 716 14.84 -23.17 9.40
CA VAL A 716 15.72 -24.15 10.04
C VAL A 716 16.80 -23.42 10.84
N ARG A 717 17.18 -23.96 12.00
CA ARG A 717 18.17 -23.34 12.89
C ARG A 717 19.58 -23.64 12.37
N ALA A 718 20.41 -22.61 12.23
CA ALA A 718 21.72 -22.72 11.59
C ALA A 718 22.72 -23.64 12.32
N ASP A 719 22.59 -23.82 13.63
CA ASP A 719 23.41 -24.72 14.46
C ASP A 719 23.08 -26.21 14.26
N THR A 720 21.97 -26.53 13.61
CA THR A 720 21.54 -27.92 13.33
C THR A 720 21.89 -28.39 11.92
N VAL A 721 22.52 -27.53 11.13
CA VAL A 721 22.88 -27.79 9.74
C VAL A 721 24.32 -27.36 9.46
N SER A 722 25.00 -28.10 8.59
CA SER A 722 26.34 -27.79 8.12
C SER A 722 26.30 -27.45 6.63
N ALA A 723 27.13 -26.51 6.20
CA ALA A 723 27.27 -26.19 4.78
C ALA A 723 27.77 -27.40 3.98
N ASP A 724 27.13 -27.66 2.84
CA ASP A 724 27.50 -28.70 1.88
C ASP A 724 28.23 -28.04 0.70
N GLY A 725 29.55 -27.93 0.82
CA GLY A 725 30.40 -27.24 -0.16
C GLY A 725 30.64 -25.76 0.16
N THR A 726 29.76 -24.87 -0.30
CA THR A 726 29.93 -23.41 -0.12
C THR A 726 29.43 -22.94 1.25
N GLN A 727 30.32 -22.31 2.02
CA GLN A 727 29.93 -21.69 3.30
C GLN A 727 28.92 -20.57 3.08
N CYS A 728 27.90 -20.55 3.92
CA CYS A 728 26.91 -19.47 3.93
C CYS A 728 27.58 -18.15 4.32
N PRO A 729 27.25 -17.03 3.63
CA PRO A 729 27.77 -15.72 4.02
C PRO A 729 27.32 -15.40 5.45
N ASN A 730 28.21 -14.78 6.24
CA ASN A 730 27.88 -14.33 7.59
C ASN A 730 26.78 -13.25 7.52
N LEU A 731 25.81 -13.32 8.43
CA LEU A 731 24.85 -12.24 8.65
C LEU A 731 25.59 -10.95 9.05
N PRO A 732 25.36 -9.81 8.36
CA PRO A 732 25.92 -8.52 8.74
C PRO A 732 25.42 -8.04 10.12
#